data_AF-R5LCZ5-F1
#
_entry.id   AF-R5LCZ5-F1
#
_cell.length_a   1.000
_cell.length_b   1.000
_cell.length_c   1.000
_cell.angle_alpha   90.00
_cell.angle_beta   90.00
_cell.angle_gamma   90.00
#
_symmetry.space_group_name_H-M   'P 1'
#
loop_
_entity.id
_entity.type
_entity.pdbx_description
1 polymer ?
#
loop_
_entity_poly.entity_id
_entity_poly.type
_entity_poly.pdbx_seq_one_letter_code
_entity_poly.pdbx_strand_id
1 'polypeptide(L)'
;MEFIRNFDYMSKEEKTCMYLINMRPVLNSRGLFHDCTEEYRNPSEPDKNTDVFIKFRTVKNNADKVGIVTDGVYTPMKKTSYDSRFDYYTTTVHVGETQFRYYFEVVTGRATVYFNQLGAMTELNQDYDFAINPGFKTPGWVKGAVIYQIYVDRFYNGDKSNDVVDHEYNYIGEHVNRVENWDKYPATMGVREFYGGDLEGVIQKLDYLQDLGIQCIYFNPLFVSPSNHKYDIQDYDYIDPHFGKIVEDGGDVLPEGVWDNSKATKYIKRVTSLANLEASNELFAHLVDEAHKRGIKVIIDGVFNHCGSFNKWLDRERIYENSNDFEKGAYVSADSPYKDFFQFNDMGAWPYNGTYNGWWGHDTLPKLNYEGSNKLEEYILNIGRKWVSPPYNVDGWRLDVAADLGFSAEYNHEFWRKFRNAVKEANPDAVILAEHYGDPYSWLQGDQWDTIMNYDAFMEPLTWFLTGMEKHSDSFKQEKIGNPSYFFDSMRHNMSRMGDSPVRISMNELSNHDHSRFLTRTNRTVGRTDSRGPKAAEMNVNKGVFKEAVVVQMTWPGAPTIYYGDEAGVCGWTDPDNRRTYPWGHEDKELIEFHKAVINIHKSVPALIDGSYKNLFGEYNVIAYGRFKRSSQAVTIVNNNEYEKQVDIPVWECEIPDGSIMREAIISERDTFRLDDREFTVDNGKITINMPAFSSVILVNT
;
A
#
# COMPACT_ATOMS: atom_id res chain seq x y z
N MET A 1 8.55 -55.46 -39.51
CA MET A 1 9.34 -56.35 -38.63
C MET A 1 9.63 -55.59 -37.36
N GLU A 2 8.81 -55.79 -36.33
CA GLU A 2 9.04 -55.29 -34.98
C GLU A 2 10.23 -56.02 -34.38
N PHE A 3 11.27 -55.29 -33.95
CA PHE A 3 12.29 -55.83 -33.07
C PHE A 3 11.78 -55.75 -31.63
N ILE A 4 10.95 -56.71 -31.23
CA ILE A 4 10.73 -56.99 -29.80
C ILE A 4 11.94 -57.80 -29.33
N ARG A 5 12.99 -57.13 -28.85
CA ARG A 5 14.02 -57.81 -28.06
C ARG A 5 13.37 -58.27 -26.76
N ASN A 6 13.29 -59.58 -26.58
CA ASN A 6 12.72 -60.19 -25.39
C ASN A 6 13.62 -59.85 -24.17
N PHE A 7 13.03 -59.25 -23.13
CA PHE A 7 13.72 -58.63 -21.99
C PHE A 7 14.66 -59.62 -21.28
N ASP A 8 14.33 -60.92 -21.30
CA ASP A 8 15.13 -61.98 -20.68
C ASP A 8 16.53 -62.13 -21.27
N TYR A 9 16.74 -61.74 -22.54
CA TYR A 9 18.02 -61.88 -23.26
C TYR A 9 18.92 -60.63 -23.20
N MET A 10 18.49 -59.57 -22.50
CA MET A 10 19.30 -58.36 -22.34
C MET A 10 20.37 -58.55 -21.27
N SER A 11 21.57 -58.01 -21.50
CA SER A 11 22.64 -57.97 -20.49
C SER A 11 22.20 -57.13 -19.28
N LYS A 12 22.89 -57.27 -18.14
CA LYS A 12 22.57 -56.47 -16.95
C LYS A 12 22.73 -54.97 -17.24
N GLU A 13 23.73 -54.61 -18.03
CA GLU A 13 24.02 -53.24 -18.48
C GLU A 13 22.94 -52.73 -19.43
N GLU A 14 22.45 -53.55 -20.38
CA GLU A 14 21.34 -53.19 -21.26
C GLU A 14 20.03 -53.01 -20.47
N LYS A 15 19.74 -53.89 -19.50
CA LYS A 15 18.58 -53.75 -18.60
C LYS A 15 18.68 -52.52 -17.73
N THR A 16 19.85 -52.22 -17.17
CA THR A 16 20.11 -51.01 -16.40
C THR A 16 20.01 -49.76 -17.29
N CYS A 17 20.51 -49.79 -18.52
CA CYS A 17 20.39 -48.70 -19.47
C CYS A 17 18.93 -48.50 -19.91
N MET A 18 18.17 -49.56 -20.19
CA MET A 18 16.74 -49.48 -20.47
C MET A 18 15.94 -49.01 -19.26
N TYR A 19 16.33 -49.41 -18.05
CA TYR A 19 15.74 -48.92 -16.80
C TYR A 19 16.05 -47.43 -16.59
N LEU A 20 17.27 -46.98 -16.84
CA LEU A 20 17.67 -45.56 -16.80
C LEU A 20 16.99 -44.72 -17.89
N ILE A 21 16.83 -45.27 -19.09
CA ILE A 21 16.14 -44.62 -20.23
C ILE A 21 14.61 -44.58 -20.00
N ASN A 22 14.04 -45.59 -19.33
CA ASN A 22 12.63 -45.63 -18.97
C ASN A 22 12.31 -45.03 -17.60
N MET A 23 13.33 -44.66 -16.81
CA MET A 23 13.15 -43.83 -15.62
C MET A 23 12.75 -42.44 -16.12
N ARG A 24 11.44 -42.22 -16.21
CA ARG A 24 10.90 -40.91 -16.48
C ARG A 24 11.31 -39.99 -15.32
N PRO A 25 11.89 -38.83 -15.59
CA PRO A 25 12.22 -37.89 -14.53
C PRO A 25 10.94 -37.55 -13.77
N VAL A 26 11.03 -37.60 -12.45
CA VAL A 26 9.96 -37.10 -11.57
C VAL A 26 9.70 -35.64 -11.95
N LEU A 27 8.43 -35.27 -12.10
CA LEU A 27 8.06 -33.88 -12.39
C LEU A 27 8.62 -32.97 -11.30
N ASN A 28 9.48 -32.04 -11.70
CA ASN A 28 10.08 -31.07 -10.81
C ASN A 28 9.18 -29.83 -10.74
N SER A 29 8.30 -29.83 -9.75
CA SER A 29 7.33 -28.77 -9.50
C SER A 29 7.98 -27.39 -9.29
N ARG A 30 9.24 -27.33 -8.83
CA ARG A 30 9.98 -26.06 -8.63
C ARG A 30 10.26 -25.35 -9.95
N GLY A 31 10.45 -26.10 -11.04
CA GLY A 31 10.67 -25.52 -12.37
C GLY A 31 9.40 -25.05 -13.07
N LEU A 32 8.22 -25.42 -12.57
CA LEU A 32 6.94 -24.92 -13.08
C LEU A 32 6.79 -23.44 -12.75
N PHE A 33 6.40 -22.64 -13.74
CA PHE A 33 6.17 -21.22 -13.53
C PHE A 33 5.26 -20.59 -14.58
N HIS A 34 4.38 -19.74 -14.08
CA HIS A 34 3.63 -18.74 -14.80
C HIS A 34 3.23 -17.67 -13.79
N ASP A 35 3.20 -16.43 -14.25
CA ASP A 35 2.54 -15.35 -13.56
C ASP A 35 1.89 -14.42 -14.58
N CYS A 36 1.39 -13.30 -14.09
CA CYS A 36 0.58 -12.38 -14.86
C CYS A 36 1.38 -11.19 -15.44
N THR A 37 2.73 -11.23 -15.37
CA THR A 37 3.62 -10.25 -16.01
C THR A 37 3.53 -10.31 -17.54
N GLU A 38 3.94 -9.23 -18.22
CA GLU A 38 4.06 -9.17 -19.68
C GLU A 38 4.91 -10.30 -20.30
N GLU A 39 5.88 -10.86 -19.58
CA GLU A 39 6.68 -11.97 -20.13
C GLU A 39 5.89 -13.28 -20.22
N TYR A 40 4.90 -13.46 -19.34
CA TYR A 40 4.12 -14.69 -19.21
C TYR A 40 2.67 -14.56 -19.68
N ARG A 41 2.14 -13.33 -19.72
CA ARG A 41 0.81 -12.95 -20.18
C ARG A 41 0.90 -11.60 -20.90
N ASN A 42 0.71 -11.59 -22.22
CA ASN A 42 0.82 -10.38 -23.05
C ASN A 42 -0.41 -10.19 -23.95
N PRO A 43 -1.10 -9.03 -23.88
CA PRO A 43 -0.89 -7.97 -22.89
C PRO A 43 -1.28 -8.44 -21.48
N SER A 44 -0.59 -7.93 -20.46
CA SER A 44 -0.88 -8.22 -19.06
C SER A 44 -2.22 -7.62 -18.63
N GLU A 45 -2.56 -6.44 -19.17
CA GLU A 45 -3.84 -5.76 -18.95
C GLU A 45 -4.57 -5.64 -20.30
N PRO A 46 -5.22 -6.70 -20.80
CA PRO A 46 -5.86 -6.70 -22.13
C PRO A 46 -7.12 -5.84 -22.20
N ASP A 47 -7.38 -5.28 -23.38
CA ASP A 47 -8.67 -4.67 -23.70
C ASP A 47 -9.73 -5.76 -23.97
N LYS A 48 -11.01 -5.37 -23.97
CA LYS A 48 -12.13 -6.26 -24.28
C LYS A 48 -12.03 -6.79 -25.71
N ASN A 49 -12.42 -8.05 -25.92
CA ASN A 49 -12.46 -8.71 -27.24
C ASN A 49 -11.09 -8.74 -27.94
N THR A 50 -10.03 -9.04 -27.20
CA THR A 50 -8.66 -9.13 -27.72
C THR A 50 -8.05 -10.51 -27.50
N ASP A 51 -6.97 -10.80 -28.22
CA ASP A 51 -6.21 -12.03 -28.05
C ASP A 51 -5.08 -11.80 -27.04
N VAL A 52 -4.92 -12.75 -26.12
CA VAL A 52 -3.89 -12.74 -25.08
C VAL A 52 -2.96 -13.93 -25.28
N PHE A 53 -1.66 -13.64 -25.40
CA PHE A 53 -0.60 -14.64 -25.43
C PHE A 53 -0.29 -15.11 -24.01
N ILE A 54 -0.31 -16.43 -23.81
CA ILE A 54 -0.05 -17.08 -22.52
C ILE A 54 1.16 -18.01 -22.68
N LYS A 55 2.14 -17.86 -21.79
CA LYS A 55 3.36 -18.68 -21.73
C LYS A 55 3.43 -19.43 -20.40
N PHE A 56 3.84 -20.69 -20.42
CA PHE A 56 4.04 -21.52 -19.24
C PHE A 56 5.42 -22.19 -19.32
N ARG A 57 6.14 -22.25 -18.20
CA ARG A 57 7.50 -22.80 -18.11
C ARG A 57 7.51 -24.15 -17.39
N THR A 58 8.33 -25.08 -17.86
CA THR A 58 8.70 -26.32 -17.15
C THR A 58 10.21 -26.54 -17.19
N VAL A 59 10.74 -27.43 -16.34
CA VAL A 59 12.10 -27.95 -16.56
C VAL A 59 12.14 -28.66 -17.92
N LYS A 60 13.29 -28.55 -18.61
CA LYS A 60 13.51 -29.15 -19.93
C LYS A 60 13.26 -30.65 -19.92
N ASN A 61 12.47 -31.12 -20.87
CA ASN A 61 12.07 -32.53 -21.05
C ASN A 61 11.41 -33.15 -19.79
N ASN A 62 10.73 -32.35 -18.97
CA ASN A 62 10.15 -32.80 -17.71
C ASN A 62 8.61 -32.88 -17.69
N ALA A 63 7.94 -32.49 -18.78
CA ALA A 63 6.49 -32.63 -18.95
C ALA A 63 6.15 -33.32 -20.29
N ASP A 64 5.23 -34.28 -20.26
CA ASP A 64 4.73 -34.95 -21.47
C ASP A 64 3.68 -34.08 -22.17
N LYS A 65 2.82 -33.43 -21.39
CA LYS A 65 1.77 -32.52 -21.87
C LYS A 65 1.61 -31.34 -20.92
N VAL A 66 1.33 -30.18 -21.50
CA VAL A 66 0.92 -28.97 -20.80
C VAL A 66 -0.31 -28.44 -21.50
N GLY A 67 -1.35 -28.10 -20.74
CA GLY A 67 -2.55 -27.47 -21.25
C GLY A 67 -3.02 -26.36 -20.34
N ILE A 68 -3.70 -25.39 -20.94
CA ILE A 68 -4.50 -24.40 -20.21
C ILE A 68 -5.91 -24.95 -20.07
N VAL A 69 -6.53 -24.78 -18.91
CA VAL A 69 -7.90 -25.19 -18.66
C VAL A 69 -8.73 -23.95 -18.35
N THR A 70 -9.84 -23.79 -19.08
CA THR A 70 -10.84 -22.72 -18.90
C THR A 70 -12.22 -23.36 -18.90
N ASP A 71 -13.07 -23.05 -17.92
CA ASP A 71 -14.42 -23.63 -17.77
C ASP A 71 -14.44 -25.17 -17.86
N GLY A 72 -13.40 -25.82 -17.32
CA GLY A 72 -13.22 -27.29 -17.37
C GLY A 72 -12.77 -27.85 -18.73
N VAL A 73 -12.53 -27.00 -19.73
CA VAL A 73 -12.07 -27.40 -21.06
C VAL A 73 -10.54 -27.32 -21.16
N TYR A 74 -9.90 -28.48 -21.31
CA TYR A 74 -8.46 -28.59 -21.53
C TYR A 74 -8.09 -28.21 -22.98
N THR A 75 -7.20 -27.23 -23.12
CA THR A 75 -6.61 -26.83 -24.40
C THR A 75 -5.10 -27.09 -24.40
N PRO A 76 -4.57 -27.98 -25.25
CA PRO A 76 -3.14 -28.28 -25.30
C PRO A 76 -2.31 -27.05 -25.70
N MET A 77 -1.25 -26.77 -24.94
CA MET A 77 -0.27 -25.73 -25.27
C MET A 77 0.86 -26.31 -26.12
N LYS A 78 1.45 -25.48 -26.99
CA LYS A 78 2.55 -25.89 -27.87
C LYS A 78 3.88 -25.49 -27.25
N LYS A 79 4.83 -26.42 -27.15
CA LYS A 79 6.22 -26.08 -26.84
C LYS A 79 6.81 -25.26 -28.00
N THR A 80 7.16 -23.99 -27.75
CA THR A 80 7.61 -23.04 -28.79
C THR A 80 9.07 -22.63 -28.66
N SER A 81 9.64 -22.69 -27.46
CA SER A 81 11.06 -22.42 -27.24
C SER A 81 11.60 -23.21 -26.05
N TYR A 82 12.92 -23.21 -25.90
CA TYR A 82 13.64 -23.85 -24.80
C TYR A 82 15.01 -23.21 -24.65
N ASP A 83 15.61 -23.35 -23.48
CA ASP A 83 17.01 -22.98 -23.23
C ASP A 83 17.81 -24.18 -22.69
N SER A 84 18.90 -23.93 -21.94
CA SER A 84 19.70 -24.99 -21.34
C SER A 84 18.94 -25.77 -20.25
N ARG A 85 17.97 -25.16 -19.57
CA ARG A 85 17.31 -25.67 -18.36
C ARG A 85 15.79 -25.77 -18.47
N PHE A 86 15.13 -24.94 -19.27
CA PHE A 86 13.68 -24.82 -19.34
C PHE A 86 13.10 -25.10 -20.73
N ASP A 87 11.86 -25.59 -20.73
CA ASP A 87 10.98 -25.64 -21.88
C ASP A 87 9.83 -24.64 -21.68
N TYR A 88 9.47 -23.92 -22.76
CA TYR A 88 8.40 -22.94 -22.76
C TYR A 88 7.26 -23.36 -23.67
N TYR A 89 6.06 -23.40 -23.11
CA TYR A 89 4.82 -23.76 -23.77
C TYR A 89 3.97 -22.51 -23.93
N THR A 90 3.34 -22.32 -25.09
CA THR A 90 2.56 -21.12 -25.37
C THR A 90 1.24 -21.46 -26.04
N THR A 91 0.25 -20.60 -25.82
CA THR A 91 -1.03 -20.59 -26.52
C THR A 91 -1.54 -19.15 -26.60
N THR A 92 -2.57 -18.94 -27.42
CA THR A 92 -3.28 -17.67 -27.48
C THR A 92 -4.73 -17.95 -27.12
N VAL A 93 -5.29 -17.14 -26.21
CA VAL A 93 -6.68 -17.20 -25.80
C VAL A 93 -7.38 -15.91 -26.20
N HIS A 94 -8.63 -16.02 -26.63
CA HIS A 94 -9.46 -14.85 -26.91
C HIS A 94 -10.21 -14.47 -25.64
N VAL A 95 -10.03 -13.24 -25.14
CA VAL A 95 -10.75 -12.73 -23.98
C VAL A 95 -11.90 -11.84 -24.42
N GLY A 96 -13.12 -12.17 -23.97
CA GLY A 96 -14.32 -11.43 -24.30
C GLY A 96 -14.50 -10.16 -23.45
N GLU A 97 -15.72 -9.93 -22.98
CA GLU A 97 -16.06 -8.77 -22.14
C GLU A 97 -16.14 -9.09 -20.65
N THR A 98 -16.31 -10.37 -20.31
CA THR A 98 -16.40 -10.85 -18.93
C THR A 98 -15.04 -11.35 -18.44
N GLN A 99 -14.91 -11.52 -17.12
CA GLN A 99 -13.72 -12.12 -16.51
C GLN A 99 -13.41 -13.48 -17.15
N PHE A 100 -12.15 -13.68 -17.51
CA PHE A 100 -11.62 -14.94 -18.04
C PHE A 100 -10.74 -15.60 -16.98
N ARG A 101 -11.07 -16.83 -16.58
CA ARG A 101 -10.38 -17.56 -15.52
C ARG A 101 -9.68 -18.80 -16.08
N TYR A 102 -8.47 -19.08 -15.62
CA TYR A 102 -7.71 -20.24 -16.10
C TYR A 102 -6.70 -20.78 -15.07
N TYR A 103 -6.36 -22.04 -15.25
CA TYR A 103 -5.23 -22.70 -14.61
C TYR A 103 -4.52 -23.61 -15.62
N PHE A 104 -3.38 -24.18 -15.23
CA PHE A 104 -2.64 -25.11 -16.07
C PHE A 104 -2.73 -26.53 -15.55
N GLU A 105 -2.80 -27.49 -16.47
CA GLU A 105 -2.68 -28.91 -16.20
C GLU A 105 -1.37 -29.42 -16.85
N VAL A 106 -0.50 -30.01 -16.03
CA VAL A 106 0.80 -30.54 -16.45
C VAL A 106 0.81 -32.05 -16.20
N VAL A 107 1.02 -32.84 -17.25
CA VAL A 107 0.99 -34.30 -17.20
C VAL A 107 2.39 -34.86 -17.43
N THR A 108 2.82 -35.78 -16.56
CA THR A 108 4.06 -36.55 -16.71
C THR A 108 3.82 -38.01 -16.32
N GLY A 109 3.86 -38.91 -17.29
CA GLY A 109 3.52 -40.31 -17.10
C GLY A 109 2.08 -40.49 -16.66
N ARG A 110 1.88 -40.91 -15.40
CA ARG A 110 0.55 -41.06 -14.76
C ARG A 110 0.26 -39.95 -13.75
N ALA A 111 1.19 -39.03 -13.53
CA ALA A 111 1.03 -37.93 -12.60
C ALA A 111 0.45 -36.72 -13.34
N THR A 112 -0.52 -36.08 -12.71
CA THR A 112 -1.06 -34.78 -13.12
C THR A 112 -0.80 -33.79 -11.99
N VAL A 113 -0.29 -32.62 -12.34
CA VAL A 113 -0.09 -31.49 -11.44
C VAL A 113 -0.81 -30.29 -12.03
N TYR A 114 -1.55 -29.60 -11.18
CA TYR A 114 -2.21 -28.34 -11.53
C TYR A 114 -1.33 -27.17 -11.11
N PHE A 115 -1.45 -26.05 -11.82
CA PHE A 115 -0.74 -24.82 -11.49
C PHE A 115 -1.67 -23.62 -11.62
N ASN A 116 -1.82 -22.87 -10.53
CA ASN A 116 -2.56 -21.61 -10.48
C ASN A 116 -1.80 -20.58 -9.62
N GLN A 117 -2.47 -19.56 -9.07
CA GLN A 117 -1.81 -18.52 -8.26
C GLN A 117 -1.16 -19.04 -6.98
N LEU A 118 -1.55 -20.22 -6.47
CA LEU A 118 -0.87 -20.87 -5.34
C LEU A 118 0.42 -21.60 -5.75
N GLY A 119 0.68 -21.74 -7.05
CA GLY A 119 1.76 -22.54 -7.61
C GLY A 119 1.33 -23.98 -7.91
N ALA A 120 2.28 -24.90 -7.88
CA ALA A 120 2.06 -26.30 -8.24
C ALA A 120 1.33 -27.07 -7.13
N MET A 121 0.26 -27.78 -7.48
CA MET A 121 -0.57 -28.57 -6.56
C MET A 121 -1.07 -29.87 -7.20
N THR A 122 -1.35 -30.87 -6.38
CA THR A 122 -1.94 -32.15 -6.84
C THR A 122 -3.46 -32.17 -6.74
N GLU A 123 -4.02 -31.38 -5.83
CA GLU A 123 -5.46 -31.20 -5.65
C GLU A 123 -5.82 -29.77 -6.07
N LEU A 124 -6.68 -29.65 -7.08
CA LEU A 124 -7.04 -28.37 -7.65
C LEU A 124 -7.96 -27.60 -6.70
N ASN A 125 -7.57 -26.38 -6.32
CA ASN A 125 -8.45 -25.40 -5.74
C ASN A 125 -8.68 -24.25 -6.72
N GLN A 126 -9.88 -24.18 -7.30
CA GLN A 126 -10.23 -23.21 -8.34
C GLN A 126 -10.44 -21.79 -7.80
N ASP A 127 -10.45 -21.56 -6.48
CA ASP A 127 -10.54 -20.21 -5.93
C ASP A 127 -9.30 -19.35 -6.25
N TYR A 128 -8.20 -20.00 -6.67
CA TYR A 128 -6.90 -19.39 -6.94
C TYR A 128 -6.53 -19.42 -8.43
N ASP A 129 -7.50 -19.67 -9.31
CA ASP A 129 -7.30 -19.57 -10.75
C ASP A 129 -6.81 -18.18 -11.14
N PHE A 130 -5.94 -18.11 -12.14
CA PHE A 130 -5.56 -16.83 -12.72
C PHE A 130 -6.80 -16.17 -13.33
N ALA A 131 -6.90 -14.86 -13.19
CA ALA A 131 -8.01 -14.07 -13.71
C ALA A 131 -7.51 -12.95 -14.64
N ILE A 132 -8.24 -12.71 -15.70
CA ILE A 132 -8.12 -11.57 -16.59
C ILE A 132 -9.43 -10.80 -16.52
N ASN A 133 -9.37 -9.51 -16.23
CA ASN A 133 -10.51 -8.58 -16.24
C ASN A 133 -10.39 -7.67 -17.48
N PRO A 134 -11.02 -8.01 -18.62
CA PRO A 134 -10.80 -7.28 -19.87
C PRO A 134 -11.27 -5.82 -19.78
N GLY A 135 -10.40 -4.89 -20.20
CA GLY A 135 -10.63 -3.45 -20.13
C GLY A 135 -10.27 -2.82 -18.77
N PHE A 136 -9.84 -3.59 -17.78
CA PHE A 136 -9.28 -3.04 -16.55
C PHE A 136 -7.82 -2.64 -16.78
N LYS A 137 -7.51 -1.37 -16.52
CA LYS A 137 -6.17 -0.79 -16.58
C LYS A 137 -5.86 -0.11 -15.26
N THR A 138 -4.62 -0.26 -14.82
CA THR A 138 -4.07 0.49 -13.69
C THR A 138 -3.12 1.59 -14.20
N PRO A 139 -3.02 2.74 -13.50
CA PRO A 139 -2.08 3.79 -13.90
C PRO A 139 -0.63 3.28 -13.89
N GLY A 140 0.04 3.35 -15.04
CA GLY A 140 1.37 2.76 -15.21
C GLY A 140 2.45 3.37 -14.31
N TRP A 141 2.31 4.65 -13.96
CA TRP A 141 3.27 5.38 -13.15
C TRP A 141 3.38 4.86 -11.71
N VAL A 142 2.35 4.18 -11.19
CA VAL A 142 2.31 3.69 -9.79
C VAL A 142 3.12 2.39 -9.64
N LYS A 143 3.30 1.61 -10.72
CA LYS A 143 4.01 0.32 -10.69
C LYS A 143 5.45 0.54 -10.21
N GLY A 144 5.73 0.09 -8.99
CA GLY A 144 7.03 0.30 -8.33
C GLY A 144 7.35 1.76 -7.97
N ALA A 145 6.40 2.69 -7.97
CA ALA A 145 6.65 4.05 -7.50
C ALA A 145 6.97 4.04 -5.99
N VAL A 146 8.00 4.79 -5.60
CA VAL A 146 8.29 5.03 -4.17
C VAL A 146 7.39 6.14 -3.67
N ILE A 147 6.41 5.77 -2.85
CA ILE A 147 5.43 6.67 -2.23
C ILE A 147 5.94 7.12 -0.86
N TYR A 148 5.69 8.37 -0.49
CA TYR A 148 6.04 8.94 0.80
C TYR A 148 4.80 9.53 1.47
N GLN A 149 4.35 8.94 2.57
CA GLN A 149 3.18 9.39 3.33
C GLN A 149 3.58 10.52 4.29
N ILE A 150 2.85 11.64 4.21
CA ILE A 150 3.06 12.83 5.05
C ILE A 150 1.82 13.09 5.91
N TYR A 151 2.04 13.15 7.23
CA TYR A 151 1.09 13.74 8.18
C TYR A 151 1.49 15.20 8.41
N VAL A 152 0.76 16.13 7.79
CA VAL A 152 1.21 17.52 7.56
C VAL A 152 1.55 18.28 8.83
N ASP A 153 0.68 18.27 9.85
CA ASP A 153 0.89 18.97 11.14
C ASP A 153 2.23 18.62 11.84
N ARG A 154 2.82 17.47 11.48
CA ARG A 154 3.99 16.90 12.13
C ARG A 154 5.23 16.87 11.24
N PHE A 155 5.11 17.28 9.98
CA PHE A 155 6.22 17.17 9.04
C PHE A 155 7.17 18.36 9.14
N TYR A 156 6.71 19.59 8.91
CA TYR A 156 7.53 20.80 9.05
C TYR A 156 6.63 22.04 9.09
N ASN A 157 6.87 22.95 10.05
CA ASN A 157 6.19 24.24 10.15
C ASN A 157 6.92 25.27 9.27
N GLY A 158 6.32 25.60 8.13
CA GLY A 158 6.88 26.50 7.11
C GLY A 158 6.34 27.92 7.20
N ASP A 159 5.10 28.09 7.66
CA ASP A 159 4.43 29.39 7.82
C ASP A 159 3.69 29.49 9.17
N LYS A 160 4.40 29.97 10.19
CA LYS A 160 3.84 30.20 11.53
C LYS A 160 2.65 31.16 11.61
N SER A 161 2.33 31.90 10.53
CA SER A 161 1.19 32.81 10.52
C SER A 161 -0.16 32.06 10.44
N ASN A 162 -0.15 30.83 9.95
CA ASN A 162 -1.34 29.98 9.85
C ASN A 162 -1.53 29.04 11.05
N ASP A 163 -0.58 29.00 12.00
CA ASP A 163 -0.65 28.14 13.18
C ASP A 163 -1.98 28.34 13.94
N VAL A 164 -2.56 27.21 14.35
CA VAL A 164 -3.62 27.20 15.37
C VAL A 164 -3.07 27.82 16.66
N VAL A 165 -3.82 28.72 17.27
CA VAL A 165 -3.45 29.37 18.55
C VAL A 165 -4.21 28.76 19.73
N ASP A 166 -3.71 29.00 20.94
CA ASP A 166 -4.37 28.54 22.15
C ASP A 166 -5.80 29.09 22.25
N HIS A 167 -6.72 28.19 22.61
CA HIS A 167 -8.13 28.49 22.82
C HIS A 167 -8.86 28.99 21.57
N GLU A 168 -8.32 28.75 20.37
CA GLU A 168 -8.95 29.23 19.14
C GLU A 168 -10.38 28.72 18.96
N TYR A 169 -10.64 27.47 19.34
CA TYR A 169 -11.96 26.82 19.43
C TYR A 169 -11.91 25.65 20.43
N ASN A 170 -13.05 25.01 20.67
CA ASN A 170 -13.16 23.78 21.46
C ASN A 170 -13.39 22.58 20.57
N TYR A 171 -12.80 21.44 20.91
CA TYR A 171 -13.00 20.20 20.19
C TYR A 171 -13.02 19.00 21.14
N ILE A 172 -14.11 18.23 21.14
CA ILE A 172 -14.32 17.09 22.07
C ILE A 172 -14.11 17.52 23.54
N GLY A 173 -14.81 18.57 23.95
CA GLY A 173 -14.93 18.97 25.36
C GLY A 173 -13.75 19.77 25.94
N GLU A 174 -12.71 20.05 25.17
CA GLU A 174 -11.53 20.81 25.61
C GLU A 174 -11.10 21.84 24.56
N HIS A 175 -10.39 22.89 25.00
CA HIS A 175 -9.80 23.90 24.12
C HIS A 175 -8.68 23.28 23.26
N VAL A 176 -8.58 23.71 22.00
CA VAL A 176 -7.37 23.43 21.21
C VAL A 176 -6.18 24.23 21.71
N ASN A 177 -5.00 23.68 21.53
CA ASN A 177 -3.77 24.31 22.00
C ASN A 177 -2.63 24.16 20.99
N ARG A 178 -1.81 25.19 20.93
CA ARG A 178 -0.57 25.20 20.17
C ARG A 178 0.52 24.48 20.95
N VAL A 179 1.31 23.67 20.27
CA VAL A 179 2.50 23.05 20.85
C VAL A 179 3.74 23.82 20.41
N GLU A 180 4.35 24.54 21.35
CA GLU A 180 5.55 25.34 21.06
C GLU A 180 6.83 24.50 20.95
N ASN A 181 6.87 23.36 21.65
CA ASN A 181 8.00 22.44 21.58
C ASN A 181 7.75 21.38 20.51
N TRP A 182 8.39 21.54 19.34
CA TRP A 182 8.31 20.60 18.22
C TRP A 182 8.60 19.16 18.63
N ASP A 183 9.55 18.92 19.56
CA ASP A 183 9.96 17.59 19.98
C ASP A 183 9.10 16.99 21.11
N LYS A 184 7.99 17.65 21.48
CA LYS A 184 7.07 17.12 22.47
C LYS A 184 6.43 15.83 21.92
N TYR A 185 6.41 14.77 22.74
CA TYR A 185 5.64 13.58 22.39
C TYR A 185 4.13 13.89 22.34
N PRO A 186 3.38 13.33 21.37
CA PRO A 186 1.94 13.46 21.34
C PRO A 186 1.31 13.01 22.67
N ALA A 187 0.44 13.83 23.25
CA ALA A 187 -0.35 13.40 24.40
C ALA A 187 -1.35 12.32 23.99
N THR A 188 -1.73 11.43 24.91
CA THR A 188 -2.70 10.36 24.67
C THR A 188 -4.01 10.85 24.06
N MET A 189 -4.55 11.95 24.57
CA MET A 189 -5.75 12.62 24.02
C MET A 189 -5.35 13.90 23.28
N GLY A 190 -4.24 13.85 22.55
CA GLY A 190 -3.60 14.98 21.86
C GLY A 190 -4.21 15.33 20.51
N VAL A 191 -5.44 14.90 20.21
CA VAL A 191 -6.16 15.25 18.97
C VAL A 191 -6.39 16.75 18.77
N ARG A 192 -6.32 17.50 19.87
CA ARG A 192 -6.43 18.97 19.97
C ARG A 192 -5.09 19.71 19.95
N GLU A 193 -3.99 18.97 19.93
CA GLU A 193 -2.64 19.54 19.95
C GLU A 193 -2.15 19.73 18.51
N PHE A 194 -1.80 20.97 18.18
CA PHE A 194 -1.30 21.38 16.87
C PHE A 194 0.16 21.81 16.97
N TYR A 195 1.01 21.24 16.13
CA TYR A 195 2.44 21.50 16.10
C TYR A 195 2.78 22.53 15.00
N GLY A 196 1.83 22.77 14.09
CA GLY A 196 1.90 23.84 13.09
C GLY A 196 2.59 23.41 11.80
N GLY A 197 2.74 22.11 11.54
CA GLY A 197 3.19 21.66 10.23
C GLY A 197 2.16 22.00 9.14
N ASP A 198 2.64 22.42 7.97
CA ASP A 198 1.80 23.03 6.93
C ASP A 198 2.32 22.72 5.50
N LEU A 199 1.57 23.11 4.48
CA LEU A 199 1.91 22.84 3.08
C LEU A 199 3.10 23.66 2.57
N GLU A 200 3.29 24.88 3.08
CA GLU A 200 4.49 25.69 2.78
C GLU A 200 5.75 24.97 3.29
N GLY A 201 5.65 24.31 4.43
CA GLY A 201 6.68 23.47 4.98
C GLY A 201 7.01 22.26 4.12
N VAL A 202 6.00 21.64 3.53
CA VAL A 202 6.22 20.56 2.54
C VAL A 202 6.92 21.10 1.29
N ILE A 203 6.52 22.27 0.78
CA ILE A 203 7.18 22.93 -0.37
C ILE A 203 8.66 23.14 -0.08
N GLN A 204 9.01 23.68 1.10
CA GLN A 204 10.39 23.91 1.54
C GLN A 204 11.22 22.62 1.68
N LYS A 205 10.57 21.45 1.73
CA LYS A 205 11.21 20.13 1.88
C LYS A 205 11.09 19.25 0.64
N LEU A 206 10.54 19.75 -0.47
CA LEU A 206 10.48 18.98 -1.72
C LEU A 206 11.87 18.55 -2.22
N ASP A 207 12.91 19.36 -1.99
CA ASP A 207 14.28 19.01 -2.38
C ASP A 207 14.83 17.84 -1.55
N TYR A 208 14.44 17.72 -0.27
CA TYR A 208 14.75 16.56 0.56
C TYR A 208 14.07 15.29 0.02
N LEU A 209 12.79 15.36 -0.34
CA LEU A 209 12.05 14.23 -0.90
C LEU A 209 12.62 13.80 -2.25
N GLN A 210 13.02 14.76 -3.08
CA GLN A 210 13.68 14.48 -4.36
C GLN A 210 15.05 13.80 -4.17
N ASP A 211 15.88 14.29 -3.24
CA ASP A 211 17.18 13.71 -2.89
C ASP A 211 17.04 12.29 -2.30
N LEU A 212 15.98 12.03 -1.53
CA LEU A 212 15.65 10.68 -1.04
C LEU A 212 15.24 9.73 -2.18
N GLY A 213 14.77 10.27 -3.32
CA GLY A 213 14.39 9.51 -4.51
C GLY A 213 12.89 9.22 -4.63
N ILE A 214 12.05 9.93 -3.87
CA ILE A 214 10.59 9.79 -3.84
C ILE A 214 9.98 10.14 -5.20
N GLN A 215 8.91 9.41 -5.58
CA GLN A 215 8.19 9.60 -6.84
C GLN A 215 6.72 9.96 -6.63
N CYS A 216 6.20 9.82 -5.41
CA CYS A 216 4.83 10.19 -5.08
C CYS A 216 4.74 10.62 -3.61
N ILE A 217 4.00 11.69 -3.33
CA ILE A 217 3.59 12.06 -1.98
C ILE A 217 2.16 11.59 -1.79
N TYR A 218 1.89 10.96 -0.65
CA TYR A 218 0.54 10.70 -0.18
C TYR A 218 0.28 11.57 1.07
N PHE A 219 -0.74 12.42 1.02
CA PHE A 219 -1.14 13.22 2.16
C PHE A 219 -2.29 12.55 2.91
N ASN A 220 -2.17 12.46 4.24
CA ASN A 220 -3.33 12.39 5.13
C ASN A 220 -4.29 13.59 4.89
N PRO A 221 -5.53 13.58 5.41
CA PRO A 221 -6.55 14.56 5.04
C PRO A 221 -6.09 16.02 5.17
N LEU A 222 -6.34 16.79 4.11
CA LEU A 222 -5.93 18.20 3.99
C LEU A 222 -7.09 19.19 4.07
N PHE A 223 -8.33 18.69 3.98
CA PHE A 223 -9.52 19.54 3.92
C PHE A 223 -9.80 20.19 5.28
N VAL A 224 -10.55 21.30 5.26
CA VAL A 224 -10.92 22.05 6.46
C VAL A 224 -11.47 21.09 7.51
N SER A 225 -10.88 21.08 8.70
CA SER A 225 -11.29 20.20 9.81
C SER A 225 -10.72 20.66 11.16
N PRO A 226 -11.48 20.50 12.26
CA PRO A 226 -11.11 21.00 13.58
C PRO A 226 -10.10 20.10 14.33
N SER A 227 -9.83 18.87 13.90
CA SER A 227 -8.82 18.03 14.53
C SER A 227 -7.45 18.19 13.88
N ASN A 228 -6.40 17.66 14.52
CA ASN A 228 -5.07 17.60 13.90
C ASN A 228 -4.94 16.54 12.80
N HIS A 229 -5.76 15.47 12.84
CA HIS A 229 -5.75 14.39 11.86
C HIS A 229 -6.69 14.64 10.67
N LYS A 230 -7.65 15.54 10.85
CA LYS A 230 -8.56 16.05 9.82
C LYS A 230 -9.48 15.01 9.15
N TYR A 231 -9.80 13.91 9.83
CA TYR A 231 -10.74 12.90 9.31
C TYR A 231 -12.21 13.31 9.52
N ASP A 232 -12.46 14.21 10.47
CA ASP A 232 -13.75 14.82 10.74
C ASP A 232 -13.95 16.08 9.88
N ILE A 233 -14.10 15.85 8.58
CA ILE A 233 -14.12 16.90 7.56
C ILE A 233 -15.20 17.94 7.85
N GLN A 234 -14.80 19.21 7.92
CA GLN A 234 -15.68 20.37 8.02
C GLN A 234 -16.08 20.92 6.64
N ASP A 235 -15.17 20.94 5.67
CA ASP A 235 -15.46 21.36 4.29
C ASP A 235 -14.57 20.65 3.27
N TYR A 236 -15.17 19.84 2.39
CA TYR A 236 -14.50 19.09 1.31
C TYR A 236 -13.99 19.94 0.14
N ASP A 237 -14.49 21.17 0.01
CA ASP A 237 -14.18 22.03 -1.13
C ASP A 237 -12.83 22.71 -1.02
N TYR A 238 -12.30 22.86 0.20
CA TYR A 238 -11.17 23.71 0.45
C TYR A 238 -10.14 23.02 1.34
N ILE A 239 -8.87 23.33 1.06
CA ILE A 239 -7.76 23.00 1.95
C ILE A 239 -7.91 23.80 3.24
N ASP A 240 -7.62 23.17 4.37
CA ASP A 240 -7.67 23.80 5.68
C ASP A 240 -6.74 25.02 5.73
N PRO A 241 -7.22 26.23 6.07
CA PRO A 241 -6.37 27.41 6.14
C PRO A 241 -5.19 27.32 7.12
N HIS A 242 -5.25 26.45 8.14
CA HIS A 242 -4.12 26.19 9.04
C HIS A 242 -3.04 25.30 8.43
N PHE A 243 -3.34 24.56 7.36
CA PHE A 243 -2.33 23.90 6.52
C PHE A 243 -1.99 24.74 5.28
N GLY A 244 -2.93 25.56 4.84
CA GLY A 244 -2.83 26.42 3.68
C GLY A 244 -2.36 27.83 4.05
N LYS A 245 -3.21 28.82 3.75
CA LYS A 245 -2.85 30.23 3.84
C LYS A 245 -3.98 31.08 4.44
N ILE A 246 -3.64 31.91 5.42
CA ILE A 246 -4.55 32.87 6.05
C ILE A 246 -4.17 34.28 5.59
N VAL A 247 -4.98 34.88 4.73
CA VAL A 247 -4.80 36.25 4.21
C VAL A 247 -5.66 37.27 4.96
N GLU A 248 -6.75 36.82 5.58
CA GLU A 248 -7.65 37.59 6.42
C GLU A 248 -7.73 36.98 7.82
N ASP A 249 -6.90 37.49 8.73
CA ASP A 249 -6.92 37.11 10.15
C ASP A 249 -7.65 38.16 11.01
N GLY A 250 -8.14 37.77 12.17
CA GLY A 250 -8.88 38.63 13.10
C GLY A 250 -9.74 37.84 14.09
N GLY A 251 -10.65 38.54 14.77
CA GLY A 251 -11.50 37.94 15.81
C GLY A 251 -10.73 37.57 17.07
N ASP A 252 -11.49 37.12 18.06
CA ASP A 252 -11.01 36.71 19.38
C ASP A 252 -11.03 35.19 19.52
N VAL A 253 -10.05 34.67 20.27
CA VAL A 253 -10.06 33.28 20.77
C VAL A 253 -11.15 33.12 21.84
N LEU A 254 -11.51 31.89 22.17
CA LEU A 254 -12.46 31.64 23.24
C LEU A 254 -11.90 32.08 24.60
N PRO A 255 -12.63 32.91 25.36
CA PRO A 255 -12.25 33.22 26.73
C PRO A 255 -12.21 31.96 27.60
N GLU A 256 -11.39 31.98 28.63
CA GLU A 256 -11.30 30.86 29.59
C GLU A 256 -12.69 30.49 30.16
N GLY A 257 -13.02 29.20 30.13
CA GLY A 257 -14.30 28.66 30.60
C GLY A 257 -15.48 28.85 29.63
N VAL A 258 -15.24 29.36 28.41
CA VAL A 258 -16.26 29.45 27.36
C VAL A 258 -16.17 28.25 26.43
N TRP A 259 -17.19 27.39 26.49
CA TRP A 259 -17.24 26.13 25.73
C TRP A 259 -17.99 26.21 24.40
N ASP A 260 -18.57 27.37 24.09
CA ASP A 260 -19.45 27.57 22.93
C ASP A 260 -18.68 28.05 21.70
N ASN A 261 -18.54 27.17 20.71
CA ASN A 261 -17.82 27.45 19.46
C ASN A 261 -18.45 28.55 18.59
N SER A 262 -19.73 28.89 18.77
CA SER A 262 -20.33 30.04 18.07
C SER A 262 -19.68 31.39 18.45
N LYS A 263 -18.89 31.41 19.53
CA LYS A 263 -18.12 32.58 20.00
C LYS A 263 -16.65 32.53 19.57
N ALA A 264 -16.20 31.47 18.91
CA ALA A 264 -14.83 31.28 18.42
C ALA A 264 -14.59 32.13 17.16
N THR A 265 -14.75 33.45 17.28
CA THR A 265 -14.78 34.36 16.12
C THR A 265 -13.49 34.36 15.31
N LYS A 266 -12.34 34.06 15.95
CA LYS A 266 -11.08 33.83 15.24
C LYS A 266 -11.14 32.59 14.35
N TYR A 267 -11.47 31.43 14.93
CA TYR A 267 -11.61 30.18 14.18
C TYR A 267 -12.58 30.34 13.01
N ILE A 268 -13.79 30.83 13.30
CA ILE A 268 -14.85 31.07 12.31
C ILE A 268 -14.30 31.92 11.16
N LYS A 269 -13.66 33.06 11.45
CA LYS A 269 -13.10 33.92 10.41
C LYS A 269 -12.06 33.19 9.55
N ARG A 270 -11.14 32.47 10.20
CA ARG A 270 -10.03 31.79 9.50
C ARG A 270 -10.54 30.70 8.56
N VAL A 271 -11.50 29.89 9.00
CA VAL A 271 -11.99 28.71 8.24
C VAL A 271 -13.22 28.96 7.37
N THR A 272 -13.82 30.15 7.41
CA THR A 272 -15.00 30.48 6.58
C THR A 272 -14.80 31.69 5.66
N SER A 273 -13.74 32.50 5.83
CA SER A 273 -13.43 33.54 4.85
C SER A 273 -13.08 32.91 3.50
N LEU A 274 -13.87 33.21 2.47
CA LEU A 274 -13.62 32.76 1.10
C LEU A 274 -12.22 33.17 0.61
N ALA A 275 -11.68 34.31 1.06
CA ALA A 275 -10.33 34.74 0.71
C ALA A 275 -9.26 33.78 1.26
N ASN A 276 -9.43 33.28 2.50
CA ASN A 276 -8.51 32.29 3.09
C ASN A 276 -8.65 30.92 2.41
N LEU A 277 -9.90 30.51 2.15
CA LEU A 277 -10.21 29.22 1.52
C LEU A 277 -9.65 29.13 0.10
N GLU A 278 -9.84 30.17 -0.72
CA GLU A 278 -9.28 30.24 -2.08
C GLU A 278 -7.75 30.35 -2.06
N ALA A 279 -7.17 31.19 -1.19
CA ALA A 279 -5.71 31.29 -1.07
C ALA A 279 -5.05 29.96 -0.66
N SER A 280 -5.73 29.16 0.15
CA SER A 280 -5.27 27.82 0.56
C SER A 280 -5.34 26.82 -0.60
N ASN A 281 -6.41 26.85 -1.40
CA ASN A 281 -6.52 26.05 -2.63
C ASN A 281 -5.47 26.43 -3.67
N GLU A 282 -5.19 27.72 -3.85
CA GLU A 282 -4.13 28.22 -4.72
C GLU A 282 -2.74 27.75 -4.27
N LEU A 283 -2.45 27.80 -2.97
CA LEU A 283 -1.19 27.29 -2.41
C LEU A 283 -1.04 25.79 -2.67
N PHE A 284 -2.10 25.01 -2.47
CA PHE A 284 -2.06 23.57 -2.74
C PHE A 284 -1.86 23.26 -4.22
N ALA A 285 -2.54 23.98 -5.13
CA ALA A 285 -2.29 23.84 -6.57
C ALA A 285 -0.83 24.17 -6.92
N HIS A 286 -0.24 25.19 -6.26
CA HIS A 286 1.18 25.50 -6.43
C HIS A 286 2.10 24.39 -5.91
N LEU A 287 1.79 23.77 -4.77
CA LEU A 287 2.53 22.62 -4.24
C LEU A 287 2.53 21.47 -5.24
N VAL A 288 1.35 21.13 -5.80
CA VAL A 288 1.23 20.05 -6.79
C VAL A 288 2.06 20.35 -8.05
N ASP A 289 2.02 21.59 -8.55
CA ASP A 289 2.85 22.02 -9.68
C ASP A 289 4.36 21.90 -9.39
N GLU A 290 4.81 22.32 -8.20
CA GLU A 290 6.21 22.19 -7.77
C GLU A 290 6.65 20.74 -7.57
N ALA A 291 5.77 19.87 -7.08
CA ALA A 291 6.01 18.43 -7.01
C ALA A 291 6.11 17.82 -8.41
N HIS A 292 5.19 18.16 -9.32
CA HIS A 292 5.18 17.67 -10.70
C HIS A 292 6.44 18.10 -11.47
N LYS A 293 6.93 19.33 -11.30
CA LYS A 293 8.21 19.80 -11.87
C LYS A 293 9.41 18.95 -11.44
N ARG A 294 9.34 18.32 -10.28
CA ARG A 294 10.36 17.41 -9.73
C ARG A 294 10.13 15.94 -10.10
N GLY A 295 9.06 15.63 -10.85
CA GLY A 295 8.66 14.27 -11.18
C GLY A 295 7.97 13.52 -10.03
N ILE A 296 7.47 14.25 -9.04
CA ILE A 296 6.79 13.71 -7.86
C ILE A 296 5.28 13.85 -8.07
N LYS A 297 4.56 12.74 -7.97
CA LYS A 297 3.09 12.64 -8.05
C LYS A 297 2.45 12.96 -6.70
N VAL A 298 1.15 13.30 -6.68
CA VAL A 298 0.44 13.66 -5.43
C VAL A 298 -0.86 12.87 -5.31
N ILE A 299 -1.01 12.14 -4.20
CA ILE A 299 -2.24 11.47 -3.78
C ILE A 299 -2.77 12.17 -2.53
N ILE A 300 -4.09 12.38 -2.45
CA ILE A 300 -4.76 12.95 -1.27
C ILE A 300 -5.77 11.97 -0.67
N ASP A 301 -6.07 12.15 0.61
CA ASP A 301 -7.05 11.34 1.34
C ASP A 301 -8.49 11.83 1.13
N GLY A 302 -9.39 10.91 0.82
CA GLY A 302 -10.81 11.12 0.57
C GLY A 302 -11.67 10.46 1.65
N VAL A 303 -12.16 11.26 2.60
CA VAL A 303 -12.97 10.80 3.73
C VAL A 303 -14.46 10.93 3.44
N PHE A 304 -15.01 9.95 2.73
CA PHE A 304 -16.38 10.04 2.19
C PHE A 304 -17.43 9.25 2.97
N ASN A 305 -17.06 8.38 3.92
CA ASN A 305 -18.04 7.61 4.69
C ASN A 305 -18.83 8.47 5.70
N HIS A 306 -18.14 9.44 6.33
CA HIS A 306 -18.69 10.33 7.34
C HIS A 306 -18.08 11.73 7.18
N CYS A 307 -18.65 12.71 7.90
CA CYS A 307 -18.05 14.04 8.06
C CYS A 307 -17.95 14.39 9.56
N GLY A 308 -17.40 15.55 9.90
CA GLY A 308 -17.31 16.02 11.28
C GLY A 308 -18.55 16.77 11.77
N SER A 309 -18.73 16.92 13.08
CA SER A 309 -19.81 17.75 13.66
C SER A 309 -19.75 19.22 13.27
N PHE A 310 -18.55 19.70 12.90
CA PHE A 310 -18.28 21.04 12.40
C PHE A 310 -18.68 21.22 10.92
N ASN A 311 -19.03 20.14 10.21
CA ASN A 311 -19.26 20.20 8.77
C ASN A 311 -20.36 21.18 8.38
N LYS A 312 -20.12 21.99 7.33
CA LYS A 312 -21.09 23.00 6.86
C LYS A 312 -22.47 22.44 6.56
N TRP A 313 -22.56 21.16 6.17
CA TRP A 313 -23.83 20.49 5.93
C TRP A 313 -24.61 20.24 7.21
N LEU A 314 -23.94 19.94 8.32
CA LEU A 314 -24.57 19.69 9.62
C LEU A 314 -24.63 20.97 10.46
N ASP A 315 -23.48 21.60 10.68
CA ASP A 315 -23.24 22.81 11.47
C ASP A 315 -23.69 22.70 12.93
N ARG A 316 -23.32 21.59 13.61
CA ARG A 316 -23.66 21.38 15.03
C ARG A 316 -23.01 22.41 15.94
N GLU A 317 -21.79 22.81 15.59
CA GLU A 317 -21.00 23.77 16.37
C GLU A 317 -21.31 25.24 16.02
N ARG A 318 -22.23 25.46 15.06
CA ARG A 318 -22.76 26.79 14.68
C ARG A 318 -21.66 27.73 14.18
N ILE A 319 -20.74 27.19 13.40
CA ILE A 319 -19.67 27.91 12.72
C ILE A 319 -20.24 28.72 11.55
N TYR A 320 -21.25 28.19 10.87
CA TYR A 320 -21.83 28.78 9.65
C TYR A 320 -23.18 29.47 9.88
N GLU A 321 -23.84 29.26 11.04
CA GLU A 321 -25.20 29.74 11.36
C GLU A 321 -25.46 31.21 11.02
N ASN A 322 -24.47 32.08 11.25
CA ASN A 322 -24.58 33.53 11.05
C ASN A 322 -23.87 34.02 9.78
N SER A 323 -23.42 33.11 8.91
CA SER A 323 -22.78 33.46 7.66
C SER A 323 -23.80 33.91 6.61
N ASN A 324 -23.39 34.85 5.76
CA ASN A 324 -24.14 35.22 4.55
C ASN A 324 -23.66 34.45 3.31
N ASP A 325 -22.50 33.81 3.39
CA ASP A 325 -21.84 33.13 2.26
C ASP A 325 -22.15 31.62 2.21
N PHE A 326 -22.67 31.06 3.32
CA PHE A 326 -23.00 29.65 3.46
C PHE A 326 -24.46 29.45 3.85
N GLU A 327 -25.07 28.40 3.29
CA GLU A 327 -26.40 27.95 3.65
C GLU A 327 -26.43 27.38 5.08
N LYS A 328 -27.58 27.47 5.75
CA LYS A 328 -27.72 26.94 7.12
C LYS A 328 -27.58 25.42 7.15
N GLY A 329 -26.80 24.91 8.09
CA GLY A 329 -26.64 23.47 8.30
C GLY A 329 -27.92 22.77 8.80
N ALA A 330 -27.98 21.47 8.57
CA ALA A 330 -29.11 20.60 8.89
C ALA A 330 -29.40 20.49 10.39
N TYR A 331 -28.42 20.71 11.26
CA TYR A 331 -28.64 20.82 12.70
C TYR A 331 -29.46 22.06 13.05
N VAL A 332 -29.13 23.20 12.45
CA VAL A 332 -29.69 24.51 12.77
C VAL A 332 -31.12 24.67 12.27
N SER A 333 -31.44 24.18 11.06
CA SER A 333 -32.74 24.41 10.43
C SER A 333 -33.30 23.18 9.70
N ALA A 334 -34.60 22.95 9.87
CA ALA A 334 -35.36 21.94 9.12
C ALA A 334 -35.52 22.28 7.63
N ASP A 335 -35.32 23.55 7.25
CA ASP A 335 -35.37 24.02 5.86
C ASP A 335 -33.99 23.98 5.19
N SER A 336 -32.96 23.48 5.88
CA SER A 336 -31.61 23.35 5.33
C SER A 336 -31.60 22.54 4.03
N PRO A 337 -30.88 22.98 2.98
CA PRO A 337 -30.72 22.20 1.75
C PRO A 337 -29.99 20.87 1.97
N TYR A 338 -29.30 20.74 3.10
CA TYR A 338 -28.50 19.57 3.48
C TYR A 338 -29.25 18.60 4.39
N LYS A 339 -30.51 18.86 4.75
CA LYS A 339 -31.27 18.02 5.69
C LYS A 339 -31.21 16.53 5.36
N ASP A 340 -31.39 16.18 4.09
CA ASP A 340 -31.45 14.79 3.64
C ASP A 340 -30.07 14.12 3.55
N PHE A 341 -28.97 14.86 3.76
CA PHE A 341 -27.60 14.30 3.81
C PHE A 341 -27.38 13.49 5.09
N PHE A 342 -28.27 13.63 6.08
CA PHE A 342 -28.23 12.92 7.34
C PHE A 342 -29.59 12.27 7.63
N GLN A 343 -29.59 11.25 8.48
CA GLN A 343 -30.82 10.62 8.96
C GLN A 343 -31.12 11.07 10.39
N PHE A 344 -32.14 11.91 10.57
CA PHE A 344 -32.61 12.40 11.87
C PHE A 344 -33.75 11.52 12.42
N ASN A 345 -33.78 11.33 13.73
CA ASN A 345 -34.72 10.44 14.41
C ASN A 345 -35.96 11.15 14.96
N ASP A 346 -35.89 12.45 15.26
CA ASP A 346 -37.04 13.26 15.70
C ASP A 346 -37.20 14.51 14.83
N MET A 347 -38.28 14.54 14.02
CA MET A 347 -38.54 15.67 13.13
C MET A 347 -39.09 16.92 13.83
N GLY A 348 -39.48 16.82 15.11
CA GLY A 348 -39.96 17.94 15.93
C GLY A 348 -38.87 18.68 16.69
N ALA A 349 -37.62 18.22 16.62
CA ALA A 349 -36.51 18.70 17.44
C ALA A 349 -35.74 19.90 16.86
N TRP A 350 -36.23 20.55 15.79
CA TRP A 350 -35.63 21.77 15.25
C TRP A 350 -36.15 23.05 15.92
N PRO A 351 -35.33 24.10 16.02
CA PRO A 351 -33.91 24.18 15.62
C PRO A 351 -32.98 23.40 16.58
N TYR A 352 -31.75 23.12 16.13
CA TYR A 352 -30.68 22.44 16.89
C TYR A 352 -30.93 20.94 17.12
N ASN A 353 -31.29 20.21 16.06
CA ASN A 353 -31.69 18.81 16.13
C ASN A 353 -30.47 17.86 16.29
N GLY A 354 -30.23 17.38 17.51
CA GLY A 354 -29.13 16.45 17.81
C GLY A 354 -29.44 14.97 17.58
N THR A 355 -30.58 14.62 16.97
CA THR A 355 -31.07 13.22 16.93
C THR A 355 -30.62 12.43 15.69
N TYR A 356 -29.46 12.71 15.11
CA TYR A 356 -28.99 12.07 13.87
C TYR A 356 -28.11 10.82 14.11
N ASN A 357 -27.93 10.00 13.08
CA ASN A 357 -27.07 8.81 13.14
C ASN A 357 -25.57 9.17 13.07
N GLY A 358 -24.78 8.75 14.07
CA GLY A 358 -23.32 8.82 14.07
C GLY A 358 -22.66 7.52 13.58
N TRP A 359 -21.47 7.61 13.01
CA TRP A 359 -20.65 6.44 12.72
C TRP A 359 -20.29 5.74 14.03
N TRP A 360 -20.69 4.47 14.16
CA TRP A 360 -20.59 3.67 15.39
C TRP A 360 -21.24 4.33 16.63
N GLY A 361 -22.21 5.22 16.41
CA GLY A 361 -22.88 5.96 17.49
C GLY A 361 -22.07 7.15 18.04
N HIS A 362 -20.96 7.55 17.40
CA HIS A 362 -20.24 8.75 17.77
C HIS A 362 -20.90 10.00 17.16
N ASP A 363 -21.49 10.84 18.00
CA ASP A 363 -22.19 12.05 17.54
C ASP A 363 -21.26 13.09 16.89
N THR A 364 -19.95 12.98 17.09
CA THR A 364 -18.93 13.86 16.47
C THR A 364 -18.65 13.49 15.01
N LEU A 365 -19.03 12.28 14.58
CA LEU A 365 -18.83 11.76 13.23
C LEU A 365 -20.18 11.35 12.62
N PRO A 366 -21.04 12.33 12.25
CA PRO A 366 -22.32 12.03 11.59
C PRO A 366 -22.14 11.16 10.34
N LYS A 367 -22.90 10.06 10.27
CA LYS A 367 -22.91 9.16 9.11
C LYS A 367 -23.71 9.78 7.96
N LEU A 368 -23.12 9.77 6.77
CA LEU A 368 -23.70 10.35 5.56
C LEU A 368 -24.77 9.42 4.95
N ASN A 369 -25.92 9.99 4.59
CA ASN A 369 -27.10 9.28 4.08
C ASN A 369 -27.13 9.26 2.54
N TYR A 370 -26.24 8.46 1.96
CA TYR A 370 -26.12 8.35 0.51
C TYR A 370 -27.37 7.76 -0.15
N GLU A 371 -27.93 6.66 0.40
CA GLU A 371 -29.13 6.03 -0.16
C GLU A 371 -30.37 6.95 -0.13
N GLY A 372 -30.42 7.92 0.78
CA GLY A 372 -31.52 8.87 0.90
C GLY A 372 -31.31 10.20 0.17
N SER A 373 -30.12 10.47 -0.39
CA SER A 373 -29.80 11.78 -0.98
C SER A 373 -28.94 11.66 -2.24
N ASN A 374 -29.57 11.69 -3.41
CA ASN A 374 -28.87 11.80 -4.69
C ASN A 374 -27.99 13.05 -4.78
N LYS A 375 -28.39 14.14 -4.11
CA LYS A 375 -27.60 15.38 -4.07
C LYS A 375 -26.26 15.19 -3.37
N LEU A 376 -26.23 14.40 -2.29
CA LEU A 376 -25.00 14.08 -1.56
C LEU A 376 -24.10 13.18 -2.41
N GLU A 377 -24.65 12.13 -3.03
CA GLU A 377 -23.90 11.27 -3.95
C GLU A 377 -23.24 12.11 -5.05
N GLU A 378 -24.03 12.94 -5.75
CA GLU A 378 -23.53 13.81 -6.82
C GLU A 378 -22.47 14.81 -6.33
N TYR A 379 -22.65 15.37 -5.12
CA TYR A 379 -21.67 16.27 -4.51
C TYR A 379 -20.31 15.60 -4.34
N ILE A 380 -20.28 14.40 -3.74
CA ILE A 380 -19.04 13.68 -3.47
C ILE A 380 -18.39 13.20 -4.77
N LEU A 381 -19.17 12.75 -5.75
CA LEU A 381 -18.64 12.45 -7.09
C LEU A 381 -17.98 13.68 -7.73
N ASN A 382 -18.56 14.87 -7.54
CA ASN A 382 -17.97 16.12 -8.02
C ASN A 382 -16.70 16.51 -7.24
N ILE A 383 -16.63 16.25 -5.94
CA ILE A 383 -15.38 16.39 -5.16
C ILE A 383 -14.30 15.45 -5.72
N GLY A 384 -14.64 14.19 -5.97
CA GLY A 384 -13.75 13.21 -6.60
C GLY A 384 -13.18 13.70 -7.94
N ARG A 385 -14.01 14.34 -8.78
CA ARG A 385 -13.60 14.97 -10.05
C ARG A 385 -12.76 16.23 -9.87
N LYS A 386 -13.15 17.10 -8.94
CA LYS A 386 -12.59 18.44 -8.75
C LYS A 386 -11.07 18.38 -8.56
N TRP A 387 -10.62 17.60 -7.58
CA TRP A 387 -9.21 17.62 -7.18
C TRP A 387 -8.28 16.96 -8.20
N VAL A 388 -8.76 15.98 -8.98
CA VAL A 388 -7.97 15.38 -10.07
C VAL A 388 -8.00 16.20 -11.37
N SER A 389 -8.83 17.24 -11.43
CA SER A 389 -8.97 18.14 -12.58
C SER A 389 -8.12 19.40 -12.43
N PRO A 390 -7.85 20.14 -13.52
CA PRO A 390 -7.28 21.47 -13.44
C PRO A 390 -8.11 22.42 -12.55
N PRO A 391 -7.49 23.31 -11.77
CA PRO A 391 -6.04 23.58 -11.72
C PRO A 391 -5.25 22.69 -10.75
N TYR A 392 -5.91 21.81 -9.98
CA TYR A 392 -5.28 21.04 -8.89
C TYR A 392 -4.46 19.86 -9.38
N ASN A 393 -5.00 19.10 -10.34
CA ASN A 393 -4.32 17.99 -11.02
C ASN A 393 -3.67 16.96 -10.07
N VAL A 394 -4.31 16.62 -8.94
CA VAL A 394 -3.80 15.51 -8.11
C VAL A 394 -3.86 14.20 -8.89
N ASP A 395 -2.90 13.31 -8.62
CA ASP A 395 -2.70 12.07 -9.38
C ASP A 395 -3.42 10.88 -8.75
N GLY A 396 -4.20 11.07 -7.69
CA GLY A 396 -5.03 10.00 -7.14
C GLY A 396 -5.66 10.28 -5.80
N TRP A 397 -6.43 9.30 -5.36
CA TRP A 397 -7.15 9.27 -4.09
C TRP A 397 -6.74 8.05 -3.27
N ARG A 398 -6.46 8.27 -1.99
CA ARG A 398 -6.56 7.26 -0.93
C ARG A 398 -7.94 7.39 -0.30
N LEU A 399 -8.70 6.31 -0.17
CA LEU A 399 -10.09 6.34 0.29
C LEU A 399 -10.20 5.79 1.71
N ASP A 400 -10.62 6.62 2.65
CA ASP A 400 -10.79 6.28 4.07
C ASP A 400 -12.04 5.44 4.32
N VAL A 401 -11.88 4.36 5.12
CA VAL A 401 -12.95 3.42 5.52
C VAL A 401 -13.91 3.09 4.35
N ALA A 402 -13.34 2.83 3.17
CA ALA A 402 -14.09 2.76 1.92
C ALA A 402 -15.12 1.62 1.90
N ALA A 403 -14.84 0.53 2.62
CA ALA A 403 -15.71 -0.64 2.74
C ALA A 403 -17.02 -0.36 3.52
N ASP A 404 -17.09 0.69 4.35
CA ASP A 404 -18.26 0.99 5.19
C ASP A 404 -19.19 2.07 4.61
N LEU A 405 -18.84 2.64 3.44
CA LEU A 405 -19.62 3.70 2.81
C LEU A 405 -21.04 3.25 2.47
N GLY A 406 -22.04 4.04 2.89
CA GLY A 406 -23.45 3.69 2.76
C GLY A 406 -23.98 2.82 3.91
N PHE A 407 -25.26 2.45 3.85
CA PHE A 407 -25.89 1.55 4.85
C PHE A 407 -25.92 0.09 4.40
N SER A 408 -25.77 -0.18 3.10
CA SER A 408 -25.79 -1.53 2.52
C SER A 408 -24.54 -1.83 1.69
N ALA A 409 -24.14 -3.10 1.65
CA ALA A 409 -22.99 -3.55 0.85
C ALA A 409 -23.27 -3.40 -0.65
N GLU A 410 -24.51 -3.62 -1.08
CA GLU A 410 -24.92 -3.47 -2.48
C GLU A 410 -24.74 -2.04 -2.96
N TYR A 411 -25.17 -1.06 -2.15
CA TYR A 411 -25.01 0.35 -2.47
C TYR A 411 -23.54 0.78 -2.41
N ASN A 412 -22.76 0.29 -1.43
CA ASN A 412 -21.32 0.56 -1.35
C ASN A 412 -20.61 0.26 -2.68
N HIS A 413 -20.84 -0.93 -3.25
CA HIS A 413 -20.28 -1.31 -4.53
C HIS A 413 -20.82 -0.46 -5.70
N GLU A 414 -22.10 -0.06 -5.68
CA GLU A 414 -22.66 0.83 -6.70
C GLU A 414 -21.99 2.21 -6.68
N PHE A 415 -21.84 2.79 -5.48
CA PHE A 415 -21.19 4.07 -5.29
C PHE A 415 -19.75 4.04 -5.82
N TRP A 416 -18.95 3.02 -5.47
CA TRP A 416 -17.56 2.96 -5.93
C TRP A 416 -17.40 2.77 -7.43
N ARG A 417 -18.35 2.11 -8.11
CA ARG A 417 -18.41 2.09 -9.58
C ARG A 417 -18.65 3.49 -10.15
N LYS A 418 -19.61 4.23 -9.60
CA LYS A 418 -19.90 5.61 -10.00
C LYS A 418 -18.71 6.53 -9.74
N PHE A 419 -18.06 6.38 -8.58
CA PHE A 419 -16.88 7.14 -8.18
C PHE A 419 -15.71 6.87 -9.13
N ARG A 420 -15.44 5.61 -9.45
CA ARG A 420 -14.42 5.25 -10.45
C ARG A 420 -14.69 5.95 -11.77
N ASN A 421 -15.91 5.85 -12.30
CA ASN A 421 -16.26 6.50 -13.57
C ASN A 421 -16.03 8.01 -13.50
N ALA A 422 -16.50 8.67 -12.44
CA ALA A 422 -16.32 10.10 -12.25
C ALA A 422 -14.83 10.51 -12.25
N VAL A 423 -14.00 9.82 -11.45
CA VAL A 423 -12.55 10.12 -11.35
C VAL A 423 -11.83 9.81 -12.65
N LYS A 424 -12.06 8.64 -13.26
CA LYS A 424 -11.36 8.21 -14.48
C LYS A 424 -11.77 9.00 -15.73
N GLU A 425 -13.00 9.51 -15.77
CA GLU A 425 -13.46 10.46 -16.81
C GLU A 425 -12.72 11.81 -16.70
N ALA A 426 -12.46 12.28 -15.48
CA ALA A 426 -11.74 13.53 -15.24
C ALA A 426 -10.22 13.38 -15.46
N ASN A 427 -9.64 12.28 -14.98
CA ASN A 427 -8.24 11.93 -15.16
C ASN A 427 -8.05 10.39 -15.21
N PRO A 428 -7.81 9.79 -16.39
CA PRO A 428 -7.67 8.34 -16.51
C PRO A 428 -6.44 7.78 -15.78
N ASP A 429 -5.42 8.62 -15.57
CA ASP A 429 -4.18 8.25 -14.86
C ASP A 429 -4.27 8.46 -13.34
N ALA A 430 -5.38 8.98 -12.82
CA ALA A 430 -5.58 9.14 -11.38
C ALA A 430 -5.77 7.79 -10.70
N VAL A 431 -4.91 7.42 -9.76
CA VAL A 431 -5.04 6.15 -9.02
C VAL A 431 -6.15 6.22 -7.98
N ILE A 432 -6.93 5.15 -7.84
CA ILE A 432 -7.95 5.00 -6.79
C ILE A 432 -7.52 3.85 -5.88
N LEU A 433 -7.04 4.19 -4.69
CA LEU A 433 -6.59 3.24 -3.69
C LEU A 433 -7.47 3.35 -2.44
N ALA A 434 -7.86 2.22 -1.86
CA ALA A 434 -8.67 2.20 -0.65
C ALA A 434 -7.88 1.72 0.58
N GLU A 435 -8.22 2.26 1.75
CA GLU A 435 -7.94 1.58 2.99
C GLU A 435 -8.89 0.39 3.14
N HIS A 436 -8.32 -0.81 3.30
CA HIS A 436 -9.12 -2.01 3.51
C HIS A 436 -8.39 -3.00 4.42
N TYR A 437 -9.14 -3.56 5.38
CA TYR A 437 -8.69 -4.67 6.21
C TYR A 437 -9.45 -5.93 5.79
N GLY A 438 -8.74 -7.02 5.53
CA GLY A 438 -9.32 -8.29 5.10
C GLY A 438 -9.37 -8.45 3.58
N ASP A 439 -10.25 -9.35 3.12
CA ASP A 439 -10.30 -9.77 1.71
C ASP A 439 -10.84 -8.65 0.79
N PRO A 440 -10.04 -8.12 -0.15
CA PRO A 440 -10.44 -7.03 -1.04
C PRO A 440 -11.07 -7.51 -2.37
N TYR A 441 -11.21 -8.82 -2.57
CA TYR A 441 -11.51 -9.41 -3.88
C TYR A 441 -12.70 -8.75 -4.59
N SER A 442 -13.82 -8.51 -3.91
CA SER A 442 -15.04 -7.96 -4.53
C SER A 442 -14.90 -6.53 -5.07
N TRP A 443 -13.94 -5.75 -4.57
CA TRP A 443 -13.69 -4.37 -5.03
C TRP A 443 -12.58 -4.27 -6.09
N LEU A 444 -11.76 -5.31 -6.25
CA LEU A 444 -10.61 -5.33 -7.16
C LEU A 444 -10.87 -6.09 -8.47
N GLN A 445 -12.14 -6.22 -8.85
CA GLN A 445 -12.55 -6.86 -10.11
C GLN A 445 -12.42 -5.94 -11.34
N GLY A 446 -11.95 -4.70 -11.14
CA GLY A 446 -11.58 -3.77 -12.21
C GLY A 446 -12.60 -2.66 -12.52
N ASP A 447 -13.71 -2.62 -11.79
CA ASP A 447 -14.80 -1.65 -11.96
C ASP A 447 -14.94 -0.65 -10.81
N GLN A 448 -14.12 -0.76 -9.75
CA GLN A 448 -14.17 0.08 -8.55
C GLN A 448 -12.77 0.63 -8.21
N TRP A 449 -12.06 0.03 -7.26
CA TRP A 449 -10.73 0.48 -6.85
C TRP A 449 -9.65 -0.06 -7.79
N ASP A 450 -8.54 0.66 -7.93
CA ASP A 450 -7.35 0.15 -8.63
C ASP A 450 -6.55 -0.80 -7.73
N THR A 451 -6.49 -0.50 -6.42
CA THR A 451 -5.73 -1.27 -5.42
C THR A 451 -6.07 -0.85 -3.98
N ILE A 452 -5.28 -1.29 -2.99
CA ILE A 452 -5.47 -1.04 -1.55
C ILE A 452 -4.16 -0.69 -0.82
N MET A 453 -4.29 -0.18 0.40
CA MET A 453 -3.24 -0.21 1.42
C MET A 453 -2.98 -1.66 1.84
N ASN A 454 -1.77 -2.16 1.59
CA ASN A 454 -1.50 -3.60 1.62
C ASN A 454 -1.15 -4.11 3.02
N TYR A 455 -2.15 -4.19 3.90
CA TYR A 455 -1.94 -4.70 5.25
C TYR A 455 -1.74 -6.23 5.26
N ASP A 456 -2.62 -6.97 4.60
CA ASP A 456 -2.65 -8.43 4.71
C ASP A 456 -1.65 -9.16 3.80
N ALA A 457 -1.29 -8.58 2.66
CA ALA A 457 -0.32 -9.14 1.72
C ALA A 457 1.04 -8.44 1.75
N PHE A 458 1.34 -7.67 2.82
CA PHE A 458 2.66 -7.11 3.08
C PHE A 458 2.92 -6.83 4.57
N MET A 459 2.24 -5.83 5.17
CA MET A 459 2.60 -5.32 6.50
C MET A 459 2.53 -6.40 7.59
N GLU A 460 1.39 -7.10 7.70
CA GLU A 460 1.11 -8.11 8.73
C GLU A 460 2.06 -9.31 8.62
N PRO A 461 2.14 -10.03 7.49
CA PRO A 461 3.04 -11.18 7.39
C PRO A 461 4.51 -10.82 7.65
N LEU A 462 4.96 -9.65 7.19
CA LEU A 462 6.34 -9.20 7.35
C LEU A 462 6.66 -8.86 8.82
N THR A 463 5.79 -8.11 9.50
CA THR A 463 6.00 -7.77 10.93
C THR A 463 6.01 -9.03 11.79
N TRP A 464 5.13 -9.99 11.52
CA TRP A 464 5.09 -11.26 12.23
C TRP A 464 6.36 -12.08 12.04
N PHE A 465 6.85 -12.18 10.80
CA PHE A 465 8.06 -12.93 10.48
C PHE A 465 9.31 -12.31 11.13
N LEU A 466 9.47 -10.98 11.03
CA LEU A 466 10.68 -10.30 11.49
C LEU A 466 10.69 -10.04 13.00
N THR A 467 9.56 -9.65 13.56
CA THR A 467 9.49 -9.15 14.95
C THR A 467 8.66 -10.04 15.86
N GLY A 468 7.70 -10.80 15.32
CA GLY A 468 6.71 -11.52 16.12
C GLY A 468 5.68 -10.61 16.76
N MET A 469 5.65 -9.32 16.39
CA MET A 469 4.68 -8.34 16.87
C MET A 469 3.59 -8.12 15.83
N GLU A 470 2.36 -7.99 16.31
CA GLU A 470 1.23 -7.44 15.57
C GLU A 470 1.46 -5.94 15.23
N LYS A 471 0.87 -5.43 14.14
CA LYS A 471 1.13 -4.08 13.63
C LYS A 471 0.79 -2.94 14.60
N HIS A 472 -0.19 -3.11 15.49
CA HIS A 472 -0.53 -2.17 16.54
C HIS A 472 0.28 -2.36 17.85
N SER A 473 1.20 -3.32 17.90
CA SER A 473 1.94 -3.72 19.11
C SER A 473 1.04 -4.21 20.26
N ASP A 474 -0.15 -4.72 19.96
CA ASP A 474 -1.09 -5.21 20.99
C ASP A 474 -0.89 -6.68 21.34
N SER A 475 -0.18 -7.43 20.50
CA SER A 475 0.14 -8.83 20.78
C SER A 475 1.50 -9.25 20.22
N PHE A 476 2.08 -10.27 20.88
CA PHE A 476 3.35 -10.89 20.52
C PHE A 476 3.16 -12.41 20.38
N LYS A 477 3.73 -12.99 19.33
CA LYS A 477 3.66 -14.42 19.01
C LYS A 477 5.03 -14.96 18.60
N GLN A 478 5.69 -15.64 19.53
CA GLN A 478 7.02 -16.22 19.32
C GLN A 478 7.05 -17.21 18.15
N GLU A 479 5.98 -17.97 17.95
CA GLU A 479 5.86 -19.01 16.91
C GLU A 479 5.77 -18.45 15.48
N LYS A 480 5.52 -17.14 15.34
CA LYS A 480 5.48 -16.46 14.05
C LYS A 480 6.85 -15.94 13.62
N ILE A 481 7.74 -15.66 14.57
CA ILE A 481 9.10 -15.18 14.29
C ILE A 481 9.83 -16.22 13.48
N GLY A 482 10.40 -15.78 12.36
CA GLY A 482 11.24 -16.63 11.52
C GLY A 482 10.51 -17.79 10.86
N ASN A 483 9.17 -17.79 10.81
CA ASN A 483 8.39 -18.87 10.19
C ASN A 483 8.18 -18.61 8.68
N PRO A 484 8.97 -19.24 7.78
CA PRO A 484 8.91 -18.95 6.35
C PRO A 484 7.60 -19.44 5.71
N SER A 485 7.02 -20.55 6.18
CA SER A 485 5.75 -21.07 5.65
C SER A 485 4.62 -20.08 5.94
N TYR A 486 4.51 -19.60 7.18
CA TYR A 486 3.51 -18.59 7.51
C TYR A 486 3.67 -17.32 6.68
N PHE A 487 4.90 -16.82 6.51
CA PHE A 487 5.18 -15.64 5.69
C PHE A 487 4.75 -15.88 4.24
N PHE A 488 5.33 -16.87 3.56
CA PHE A 488 5.09 -17.08 2.13
C PHE A 488 3.65 -17.51 1.81
N ASP A 489 3.01 -18.32 2.66
CA ASP A 489 1.65 -18.78 2.41
C ASP A 489 0.63 -17.66 2.63
N SER A 490 0.82 -16.81 3.65
CA SER A 490 -0.04 -15.64 3.89
C SER A 490 0.11 -14.63 2.75
N MET A 491 1.35 -14.30 2.37
CA MET A 491 1.60 -13.38 1.24
C MET A 491 0.98 -13.91 -0.05
N ARG A 492 1.19 -15.20 -0.37
CA ARG A 492 0.64 -15.81 -1.59
C ARG A 492 -0.89 -15.83 -1.60
N HIS A 493 -1.51 -16.20 -0.48
CA HIS A 493 -2.96 -16.18 -0.35
C HIS A 493 -3.51 -14.77 -0.56
N ASN A 494 -3.03 -13.78 0.18
CA ASN A 494 -3.59 -12.43 0.11
C ASN A 494 -3.32 -11.74 -1.24
N MET A 495 -2.13 -11.93 -1.83
CA MET A 495 -1.83 -11.46 -3.20
C MET A 495 -2.78 -12.08 -4.25
N SER A 496 -3.14 -13.36 -4.09
CA SER A 496 -4.07 -14.03 -5.01
C SER A 496 -5.49 -13.43 -4.93
N ARG A 497 -5.92 -13.03 -3.73
CA ARG A 497 -7.24 -12.38 -3.50
C ARG A 497 -7.30 -10.97 -4.08
N MET A 498 -6.17 -10.27 -4.17
CA MET A 498 -6.07 -8.96 -4.81
C MET A 498 -6.08 -9.02 -6.34
N GLY A 499 -5.48 -10.07 -6.92
CA GLY A 499 -5.21 -10.15 -8.35
C GLY A 499 -3.92 -9.42 -8.77
N ASP A 500 -3.41 -9.72 -9.95
CA ASP A 500 -2.04 -9.30 -10.34
C ASP A 500 -1.88 -7.79 -10.54
N SER A 501 -2.75 -7.14 -11.32
CA SER A 501 -2.62 -5.69 -11.55
C SER A 501 -2.72 -4.89 -10.24
N PRO A 502 -3.70 -5.14 -9.35
CA PRO A 502 -3.77 -4.47 -8.06
C PRO A 502 -2.54 -4.72 -7.17
N VAL A 503 -2.00 -5.94 -7.13
CA VAL A 503 -0.77 -6.27 -6.39
C VAL A 503 0.42 -5.44 -6.85
N ARG A 504 0.56 -5.17 -8.15
CA ARG A 504 1.70 -4.42 -8.71
C ARG A 504 1.73 -2.94 -8.33
N ILE A 505 0.60 -2.40 -7.90
CA ILE A 505 0.45 -0.99 -7.53
C ILE A 505 -0.01 -0.79 -6.09
N SER A 506 -0.11 -1.86 -5.29
CA SER A 506 -0.56 -1.79 -3.89
C SER A 506 0.46 -1.07 -3.01
N MET A 507 -0.03 -0.27 -2.05
CA MET A 507 0.83 0.46 -1.12
C MET A 507 1.42 -0.48 -0.07
N ASN A 508 2.71 -0.78 -0.19
CA ASN A 508 3.46 -1.64 0.71
C ASN A 508 4.09 -0.79 1.82
N GLU A 509 3.37 -0.64 2.92
CA GLU A 509 3.76 0.17 4.07
C GLU A 509 4.40 -0.68 5.17
N LEU A 510 5.51 -0.21 5.72
CA LEU A 510 6.03 -0.74 6.98
C LEU A 510 5.26 -0.15 8.14
N SER A 511 5.10 1.17 8.17
CA SER A 511 4.36 1.94 9.17
C SER A 511 3.39 2.87 8.46
N ASN A 512 2.40 3.38 9.20
CA ASN A 512 1.57 4.50 8.78
C ASN A 512 1.00 5.21 10.03
N HIS A 513 0.11 6.16 9.80
CA HIS A 513 -0.53 6.95 10.86
C HIS A 513 -1.50 6.21 11.80
N ASP A 514 -1.83 4.93 11.57
CA ASP A 514 -2.73 4.12 12.42
C ASP A 514 -2.04 2.93 13.10
N HIS A 515 -0.80 2.65 12.72
CA HIS A 515 -0.02 1.50 13.22
C HIS A 515 1.26 1.95 13.92
N SER A 516 1.77 1.12 14.84
CA SER A 516 3.04 1.39 15.51
C SER A 516 4.17 1.51 14.49
N ARG A 517 5.13 2.41 14.74
CA ARG A 517 6.34 2.53 13.94
C ARG A 517 7.05 1.17 13.87
N PHE A 518 7.50 0.76 12.68
CA PHE A 518 8.12 -0.56 12.51
C PHE A 518 9.36 -0.71 13.38
N LEU A 519 10.18 0.34 13.47
CA LEU A 519 11.36 0.35 14.33
C LEU A 519 10.99 0.08 15.80
N THR A 520 9.86 0.61 16.29
CA THR A 520 9.36 0.29 17.63
C THR A 520 9.00 -1.19 17.76
N ARG A 521 8.29 -1.79 16.79
CA ARG A 521 7.94 -3.23 16.84
C ARG A 521 9.15 -4.15 16.94
N THR A 522 10.33 -3.73 16.48
CA THR A 522 11.58 -4.51 16.64
C THR A 522 12.01 -4.71 18.10
N ASN A 523 11.51 -3.91 19.05
CA ASN A 523 11.76 -4.09 20.48
C ASN A 523 10.98 -5.25 21.11
N ARG A 524 10.02 -5.83 20.37
CA ARG A 524 9.19 -6.98 20.78
C ARG A 524 8.40 -6.76 22.08
N THR A 525 7.99 -5.53 22.35
CA THR A 525 7.26 -5.16 23.56
C THR A 525 5.81 -4.82 23.24
N VAL A 526 4.88 -5.50 23.90
CA VAL A 526 3.45 -5.14 23.88
C VAL A 526 3.22 -3.92 24.76
N GLY A 527 2.64 -2.86 24.19
CA GLY A 527 2.47 -1.61 24.89
C GLY A 527 1.80 -0.50 24.09
N ARG A 528 1.37 0.53 24.84
CA ARG A 528 0.82 1.79 24.36
C ARG A 528 1.44 2.93 25.17
N THR A 529 1.25 4.16 24.72
CA THR A 529 1.69 5.36 25.44
C THR A 529 1.14 5.41 26.88
N ASP A 530 -0.13 5.06 27.07
CA ASP A 530 -0.75 5.06 28.41
C ASP A 530 -0.20 4.00 29.35
N SER A 531 0.21 2.85 28.82
CA SER A 531 0.63 1.71 29.64
C SER A 531 2.13 1.69 29.92
N ARG A 532 2.96 2.19 29.00
CA ARG A 532 4.43 2.12 29.08
C ARG A 532 5.13 3.47 28.98
N GLY A 533 4.42 4.51 28.58
CA GLY A 533 4.99 5.81 28.21
C GLY A 533 5.63 5.80 26.81
N PRO A 534 5.78 6.97 26.18
CA PRO A 534 6.29 7.10 24.81
C PRO A 534 7.77 6.71 24.69
N LYS A 535 8.59 6.95 25.72
CA LYS A 535 10.01 6.59 25.73
C LYS A 535 10.27 5.09 25.61
N ALA A 536 9.33 4.26 26.08
CA ALA A 536 9.48 2.80 25.97
C ALA A 536 9.47 2.32 24.51
N ALA A 537 8.89 3.10 23.59
CA ALA A 537 8.87 2.79 22.15
C ALA A 537 10.27 2.81 21.51
N GLU A 538 11.23 3.48 22.14
CA GLU A 538 12.60 3.67 21.66
C GLU A 538 13.59 2.66 22.27
N MET A 539 13.18 1.96 23.33
CA MET A 539 14.07 1.07 24.07
C MET A 539 14.25 -0.25 23.35
N ASN A 540 15.49 -0.76 23.29
CA ASN A 540 15.84 -2.07 22.73
C ASN A 540 15.40 -2.30 21.27
N VAL A 541 15.25 -1.22 20.48
CA VAL A 541 15.00 -1.33 19.04
C VAL A 541 16.20 -1.96 18.32
N ASN A 542 15.94 -2.65 17.22
CA ASN A 542 16.92 -3.33 16.40
C ASN A 542 16.90 -2.79 14.96
N LYS A 543 17.86 -1.93 14.63
CA LYS A 543 18.01 -1.34 13.30
C LYS A 543 18.31 -2.38 12.22
N GLY A 544 18.98 -3.49 12.54
CA GLY A 544 19.21 -4.58 11.59
C GLY A 544 17.90 -5.18 11.08
N VAL A 545 16.98 -5.49 11.99
CA VAL A 545 15.64 -6.01 11.65
C VAL A 545 14.82 -4.97 10.87
N PHE A 546 14.97 -3.68 11.20
CA PHE A 546 14.31 -2.63 10.43
C PHE A 546 14.86 -2.52 9.01
N LYS A 547 16.19 -2.61 8.81
CA LYS A 547 16.82 -2.62 7.48
C LYS A 547 16.41 -3.82 6.65
N GLU A 548 16.27 -5.00 7.25
CA GLU A 548 15.70 -6.18 6.59
C GLU A 548 14.29 -5.89 6.05
N ALA A 549 13.45 -5.25 6.85
CA ALA A 549 12.09 -4.90 6.45
C ALA A 549 12.07 -3.88 5.29
N VAL A 550 12.96 -2.89 5.31
CA VAL A 550 13.11 -1.88 4.24
C VAL A 550 13.61 -2.53 2.94
N VAL A 551 14.54 -3.48 3.00
CA VAL A 551 14.97 -4.24 1.81
C VAL A 551 13.81 -5.05 1.25
N VAL A 552 12.99 -5.68 2.10
CA VAL A 552 11.79 -6.38 1.62
C VAL A 552 10.80 -5.40 1.00
N GLN A 553 10.56 -4.25 1.63
CA GLN A 553 9.69 -3.19 1.12
C GLN A 553 10.06 -2.77 -0.31
N MET A 554 11.35 -2.56 -0.56
CA MET A 554 11.87 -2.08 -1.84
C MET A 554 12.12 -3.18 -2.88
N THR A 555 11.85 -4.45 -2.56
CA THR A 555 12.08 -5.57 -3.49
C THR A 555 10.86 -6.44 -3.71
N TRP A 556 9.81 -6.27 -2.90
CA TRP A 556 8.54 -6.98 -3.05
C TRP A 556 7.68 -6.36 -4.17
N PRO A 557 6.83 -7.16 -4.88
CA PRO A 557 5.84 -6.59 -5.80
C PRO A 557 4.91 -5.58 -5.12
N GLY A 558 4.70 -4.43 -5.76
CA GLY A 558 3.85 -3.34 -5.27
C GLY A 558 4.57 -1.99 -5.33
N ALA A 559 3.91 -0.95 -4.80
CA ALA A 559 4.47 0.38 -4.64
C ALA A 559 5.01 0.51 -3.20
N PRO A 560 6.34 0.57 -2.98
CA PRO A 560 6.89 0.78 -1.64
C PRO A 560 6.48 2.15 -1.08
N THR A 561 5.91 2.16 0.14
CA THR A 561 5.42 3.38 0.78
C THR A 561 6.12 3.65 2.11
N ILE A 562 6.89 4.73 2.17
CA ILE A 562 7.60 5.18 3.37
C ILE A 562 6.70 6.14 4.15
N TYR A 563 6.54 5.92 5.46
CA TYR A 563 5.86 6.86 6.35
C TYR A 563 6.86 7.84 6.94
N TYR A 564 6.58 9.14 6.86
CA TYR A 564 7.56 10.19 7.20
C TYR A 564 8.28 9.93 8.53
N GLY A 565 9.60 9.95 8.52
CA GLY A 565 10.43 9.74 9.69
C GLY A 565 10.85 8.28 9.92
N ASP A 566 10.25 7.29 9.24
CA ASP A 566 10.76 5.91 9.27
C ASP A 566 12.21 5.87 8.78
N GLU A 567 12.53 6.63 7.72
CA GLU A 567 13.88 6.76 7.19
C GLU A 567 14.84 7.52 8.10
N ALA A 568 14.30 8.34 9.01
CA ALA A 568 15.06 9.10 10.00
C ALA A 568 15.16 8.38 11.36
N GLY A 569 14.58 7.18 11.50
CA GLY A 569 14.62 6.38 12.72
C GLY A 569 13.58 6.76 13.79
N VAL A 570 12.47 7.38 13.40
CA VAL A 570 11.39 7.75 14.33
C VAL A 570 10.72 6.51 14.91
N CYS A 571 10.64 6.46 16.24
CA CYS A 571 9.90 5.45 17.00
C CYS A 571 8.55 6.01 17.46
N GLY A 572 7.62 5.13 17.83
CA GLY A 572 6.30 5.49 18.32
C GLY A 572 5.39 4.27 18.44
N TRP A 573 4.66 4.19 19.55
CA TRP A 573 3.54 3.25 19.68
C TRP A 573 2.43 3.57 18.68
N THR A 574 1.40 2.74 18.62
CA THR A 574 0.17 3.06 17.88
C THR A 574 -0.42 4.41 18.33
N ASP A 575 -1.28 4.98 17.49
CA ASP A 575 -1.94 6.28 17.67
C ASP A 575 -2.21 6.64 19.15
N PRO A 576 -1.81 7.86 19.58
CA PRO A 576 -1.25 8.96 18.77
C PRO A 576 0.28 9.01 18.66
N ASP A 577 1.00 8.09 19.30
CA ASP A 577 2.46 8.19 19.44
C ASP A 577 3.24 7.85 18.17
N ASN A 578 2.61 7.27 17.15
CA ASN A 578 3.18 7.09 15.80
C ASN A 578 3.16 8.38 14.97
N ARG A 579 2.47 9.44 15.43
CA ARG A 579 2.34 10.76 14.79
C ARG A 579 3.27 11.79 15.46
N ARG A 580 4.47 11.36 15.86
CA ARG A 580 5.52 12.29 16.35
C ARG A 580 5.99 13.17 15.21
N THR A 581 6.47 14.36 15.56
CA THR A 581 7.09 15.27 14.61
C THR A 581 8.31 14.65 13.91
N TYR A 582 8.56 15.10 12.68
CA TYR A 582 9.78 14.76 11.97
C TYR A 582 10.99 15.38 12.70
N PRO A 583 12.07 14.61 12.95
CA PRO A 583 13.18 15.03 13.82
C PRO A 583 14.22 15.87 13.06
N TRP A 584 13.81 16.98 12.44
CA TRP A 584 14.70 17.81 11.62
C TRP A 584 15.96 18.25 12.37
N GLY A 585 17.13 17.96 11.82
CA GLY A 585 18.44 18.22 12.44
C GLY A 585 18.90 17.17 13.47
N HIS A 586 18.05 16.21 13.81
CA HIS A 586 18.29 15.11 14.74
C HIS A 586 18.07 13.73 14.10
N GLU A 587 18.06 13.68 12.76
CA GLU A 587 17.78 12.47 12.00
C GLU A 587 18.90 11.43 12.16
N ASP A 588 18.53 10.15 12.07
CA ASP A 588 19.49 9.08 11.85
C ASP A 588 20.01 9.12 10.40
N LYS A 589 21.16 9.77 10.22
CA LYS A 589 21.79 9.93 8.90
C LYS A 589 22.17 8.60 8.24
N GLU A 590 22.49 7.57 9.02
CA GLU A 590 22.85 6.26 8.45
C GLU A 590 21.61 5.58 7.86
N LEU A 591 20.47 5.66 8.54
CA LEU A 591 19.20 5.16 8.01
C LEU A 591 18.75 5.94 6.78
N ILE A 592 18.92 7.26 6.73
CA ILE A 592 18.60 8.05 5.53
C ILE A 592 19.44 7.61 4.34
N GLU A 593 20.76 7.49 4.50
CA GLU A 593 21.64 7.06 3.42
C GLU A 593 21.39 5.61 2.99
N PHE A 594 21.01 4.74 3.94
CA PHE A 594 20.56 3.39 3.64
C PHE A 594 19.28 3.39 2.80
N HIS A 595 18.26 4.17 3.16
CA HIS A 595 17.02 4.28 2.39
C HIS A 595 17.30 4.80 0.98
N LYS A 596 18.11 5.85 0.84
CA LYS A 596 18.56 6.36 -0.48
C LYS A 596 19.19 5.26 -1.31
N ALA A 597 20.11 4.49 -0.73
CA ALA A 597 20.79 3.41 -1.45
C ALA A 597 19.80 2.34 -1.94
N VAL A 598 18.90 1.86 -1.08
CA VAL A 598 17.93 0.82 -1.46
C VAL A 598 16.89 1.36 -2.46
N ILE A 599 16.42 2.60 -2.32
CA ILE A 599 15.53 3.27 -3.28
C ILE A 599 16.21 3.37 -4.64
N ASN A 600 17.48 3.77 -4.69
CA ASN A 600 18.23 3.84 -5.94
C ASN A 600 18.38 2.48 -6.60
N ILE A 601 18.65 1.42 -5.82
CA ILE A 601 18.70 0.03 -6.33
C ILE A 601 17.34 -0.36 -6.92
N HIS A 602 16.24 -0.19 -6.18
CA HIS A 602 14.87 -0.46 -6.64
C HIS A 602 14.57 0.20 -7.99
N LYS A 603 14.87 1.50 -8.10
CA LYS A 603 14.63 2.29 -9.32
C LYS A 603 15.54 1.90 -10.49
N SER A 604 16.77 1.48 -10.20
CA SER A 604 17.77 1.13 -11.22
C SER A 604 17.66 -0.29 -11.75
N VAL A 605 16.97 -1.19 -11.04
CA VAL A 605 16.87 -2.61 -11.37
C VAL A 605 15.47 -2.90 -11.89
N PRO A 606 15.28 -2.99 -13.22
CA PRO A 606 13.95 -3.06 -13.80
C PRO A 606 13.12 -4.27 -13.31
N ALA A 607 13.76 -5.36 -12.87
CA ALA A 607 13.05 -6.51 -12.31
C ALA A 607 12.33 -6.20 -10.98
N LEU A 608 12.84 -5.26 -10.17
CA LEU A 608 12.22 -4.88 -8.90
C LEU A 608 10.93 -4.07 -9.11
N ILE A 609 10.84 -3.34 -10.23
CA ILE A 609 9.66 -2.55 -10.61
C ILE A 609 8.50 -3.43 -11.08
N ASP A 610 8.69 -4.19 -12.16
CA ASP A 610 7.60 -4.91 -12.85
C ASP A 610 7.90 -6.38 -13.13
N GLY A 611 9.04 -6.90 -12.66
CA GLY A 611 9.46 -8.27 -12.91
C GLY A 611 8.60 -9.31 -12.19
N SER A 612 8.67 -10.54 -12.68
CA SER A 612 8.08 -11.73 -12.09
C SER A 612 8.60 -11.97 -10.69
N TYR A 613 7.81 -12.63 -9.85
CA TYR A 613 8.18 -12.94 -8.47
C TYR A 613 8.20 -14.46 -8.23
N LYS A 614 9.21 -14.95 -7.50
CA LYS A 614 9.29 -16.36 -7.11
C LYS A 614 10.01 -16.58 -5.78
N ASN A 615 9.44 -17.44 -4.94
CA ASN A 615 10.07 -17.88 -3.70
C ASN A 615 11.17 -18.89 -4.00
N LEU A 616 12.35 -18.70 -3.41
CA LEU A 616 13.54 -19.52 -3.70
C LEU A 616 13.97 -20.37 -2.50
N PHE A 617 13.89 -19.81 -1.30
CA PHE A 617 14.40 -20.44 -0.09
C PHE A 617 13.60 -20.00 1.14
N GLY A 618 13.42 -20.91 2.08
CA GLY A 618 12.79 -20.64 3.37
C GLY A 618 13.28 -21.63 4.41
N GLU A 619 13.89 -21.10 5.47
CA GLU A 619 14.28 -21.83 6.67
C GLU A 619 13.95 -20.95 7.88
N TYR A 620 14.09 -21.47 9.10
CA TYR A 620 13.87 -20.68 10.30
C TYR A 620 14.76 -19.42 10.29
N ASN A 621 14.14 -18.24 10.41
CA ASN A 621 14.74 -16.90 10.34
C ASN A 621 15.44 -16.55 9.01
N VAL A 622 15.32 -17.37 7.95
CA VAL A 622 15.95 -17.06 6.66
C VAL A 622 14.98 -17.25 5.52
N ILE A 623 14.83 -16.21 4.71
CA ILE A 623 14.02 -16.26 3.48
C ILE A 623 14.83 -15.75 2.30
N ALA A 624 14.56 -16.30 1.12
CA ALA A 624 15.01 -15.74 -0.14
C ALA A 624 13.94 -15.84 -1.23
N TYR A 625 13.86 -14.82 -2.06
CA TYR A 625 12.99 -14.75 -3.21
C TYR A 625 13.68 -13.97 -4.33
N GLY A 626 13.20 -14.17 -5.56
CA GLY A 626 13.72 -13.48 -6.72
C GLY A 626 12.65 -12.65 -7.41
N ARG A 627 13.12 -11.54 -7.98
CA ARG A 627 12.39 -10.71 -8.93
C ARG A 627 13.11 -10.80 -10.26
N PHE A 628 12.43 -11.15 -11.35
CA PHE A 628 13.13 -11.42 -12.60
C PHE A 628 12.32 -11.10 -13.84
N LYS A 629 13.05 -10.75 -14.88
CA LYS A 629 12.66 -10.73 -16.28
C LYS A 629 13.88 -11.10 -17.10
N ARG A 630 13.72 -11.32 -18.40
CA ARG A 630 14.81 -11.80 -19.25
C ARG A 630 16.04 -10.87 -19.25
N SER A 631 15.82 -9.56 -19.14
CA SER A 631 16.88 -8.54 -19.17
C SER A 631 17.40 -8.11 -17.80
N SER A 632 16.79 -8.55 -16.71
CA SER A 632 17.18 -8.09 -15.37
C SER A 632 16.70 -9.11 -14.34
N GLN A 633 17.57 -9.52 -13.43
CA GLN A 633 17.23 -10.39 -12.31
C GLN A 633 17.76 -9.81 -11.00
N ALA A 634 16.99 -9.99 -9.94
CA ALA A 634 17.36 -9.65 -8.57
C ALA A 634 16.99 -10.80 -7.64
N VAL A 635 17.85 -11.08 -6.66
CA VAL A 635 17.63 -12.07 -5.62
C VAL A 635 17.82 -11.38 -4.28
N THR A 636 16.79 -11.42 -3.44
CA THR A 636 16.82 -10.87 -2.09
C THR A 636 16.93 -12.00 -1.08
N ILE A 637 17.83 -11.86 -0.12
CA ILE A 637 18.03 -12.82 0.97
C ILE A 637 18.02 -12.05 2.29
N VAL A 638 17.28 -12.56 3.27
CA VAL A 638 17.14 -11.98 4.61
C VAL A 638 17.54 -13.01 5.65
N ASN A 639 18.43 -12.65 6.58
CA ASN A 639 18.85 -13.44 7.72
C ASN A 639 18.54 -12.72 9.03
N ASN A 640 17.37 -13.01 9.59
CA ASN A 640 16.89 -12.47 10.86
C ASN A 640 17.45 -13.24 12.09
N ASN A 641 18.52 -14.03 11.91
CA ASN A 641 19.20 -14.67 13.04
C ASN A 641 20.14 -13.69 13.73
N GLU A 642 20.39 -13.93 15.02
CA GLU A 642 21.41 -13.22 15.80
C GLU A 642 22.85 -13.69 15.51
N TYR A 643 23.03 -14.58 14.54
CA TYR A 643 24.31 -15.17 14.15
C TYR A 643 24.44 -15.27 12.62
N GLU A 644 25.68 -15.39 12.15
CA GLU A 644 25.99 -15.58 10.73
C GLU A 644 25.50 -16.95 10.23
N LYS A 645 24.92 -16.99 9.04
CA LYS A 645 24.43 -18.22 8.41
C LYS A 645 24.82 -18.31 6.96
N GLN A 646 25.46 -19.42 6.60
CA GLN A 646 25.70 -19.77 5.20
C GLN A 646 24.42 -20.35 4.58
N VAL A 647 24.07 -19.89 3.39
CA VAL A 647 22.90 -20.38 2.65
C VAL A 647 23.21 -20.63 1.18
N ASP A 648 22.55 -21.65 0.64
CA ASP A 648 22.61 -22.04 -0.77
C ASP A 648 21.29 -21.70 -1.48
N ILE A 649 21.28 -20.61 -2.24
CA ILE A 649 20.07 -20.10 -2.88
C ILE A 649 19.94 -20.63 -4.31
N PRO A 650 18.84 -21.33 -4.68
CA PRO A 650 18.64 -21.94 -6.00
C PRO A 650 18.17 -20.92 -7.04
N VAL A 651 19.05 -20.00 -7.40
CA VAL A 651 18.78 -18.89 -8.32
C VAL A 651 18.38 -19.31 -9.74
N TRP A 652 18.65 -20.56 -10.14
CA TRP A 652 18.20 -21.12 -11.42
C TRP A 652 16.69 -21.02 -11.64
N GLU A 653 15.91 -21.02 -10.56
CA GLU A 653 14.45 -20.90 -10.59
C GLU A 653 13.96 -19.55 -11.11
N CYS A 654 14.80 -18.52 -11.06
CA CYS A 654 14.59 -17.17 -11.60
C CYS A 654 15.24 -16.99 -12.97
N GLU A 655 15.48 -18.09 -13.71
CA GLU A 655 16.04 -18.07 -15.06
C GLU A 655 17.47 -17.54 -15.14
N ILE A 656 18.21 -17.63 -14.03
CA ILE A 656 19.62 -17.24 -13.98
C ILE A 656 20.48 -18.46 -14.38
N PRO A 657 21.20 -18.42 -15.53
CA PRO A 657 22.01 -19.55 -15.99
C PRO A 657 23.26 -19.80 -15.14
N ASP A 658 23.75 -21.04 -15.16
CA ASP A 658 25.06 -21.39 -14.56
C ASP A 658 26.18 -20.60 -15.23
N GLY A 659 27.16 -20.18 -14.43
CA GLY A 659 28.27 -19.32 -14.86
C GLY A 659 27.91 -17.83 -14.95
N SER A 660 26.66 -17.43 -14.73
CA SER A 660 26.28 -16.02 -14.60
C SER A 660 26.92 -15.42 -13.34
N ILE A 661 27.17 -14.11 -13.38
CA ILE A 661 27.69 -13.36 -12.24
C ILE A 661 26.55 -12.52 -11.68
N MET A 662 26.23 -12.71 -10.41
CA MET A 662 25.33 -11.84 -9.66
C MET A 662 26.17 -10.91 -8.78
N ARG A 663 25.89 -9.61 -8.84
CA ARG A 663 26.59 -8.58 -8.05
C ARG A 663 25.82 -8.25 -6.78
N GLU A 664 26.52 -8.09 -5.66
CA GLU A 664 25.98 -7.55 -4.43
C GLU A 664 25.76 -6.05 -4.56
N ALA A 665 24.53 -5.66 -4.86
CA ALA A 665 24.14 -4.26 -4.93
C ALA A 665 24.16 -3.61 -3.54
N ILE A 666 23.75 -4.35 -2.51
CA ILE A 666 23.83 -3.92 -1.11
C ILE A 666 23.82 -5.12 -0.18
N ILE A 667 24.52 -4.99 0.95
CA ILE A 667 24.33 -5.82 2.14
C ILE A 667 24.09 -4.93 3.37
N SER A 668 22.99 -5.16 4.08
CA SER A 668 22.69 -4.51 5.35
C SER A 668 23.24 -5.32 6.51
N GLU A 669 23.70 -4.64 7.55
CA GLU A 669 24.04 -5.20 8.85
C GLU A 669 23.38 -4.37 9.95
N ARG A 670 23.48 -4.83 11.19
CA ARG A 670 22.81 -4.21 12.34
C ARG A 670 22.98 -2.68 12.41
N ASP A 671 24.22 -2.20 12.26
CA ASP A 671 24.56 -0.78 12.48
C ASP A 671 25.18 -0.09 11.26
N THR A 672 25.26 -0.78 10.11
CA THR A 672 25.86 -0.25 8.87
C THR A 672 25.27 -0.96 7.65
N PHE A 673 25.61 -0.50 6.45
CA PHE A 673 25.45 -1.25 5.21
C PHE A 673 26.71 -1.09 4.34
N ARG A 674 26.84 -1.89 3.29
CA ARG A 674 27.92 -1.78 2.30
C ARG A 674 27.38 -1.91 0.88
N LEU A 675 28.07 -1.26 -0.05
CA LEU A 675 27.85 -1.29 -1.50
C LEU A 675 29.13 -1.82 -2.18
N ASP A 676 29.58 -3.01 -1.76
CA ASP A 676 30.91 -3.54 -2.09
C ASP A 676 31.02 -4.16 -3.51
N ASP A 677 29.91 -4.23 -4.27
CA ASP A 677 29.83 -4.82 -5.63
C ASP A 677 30.48 -6.22 -5.72
N ARG A 678 30.39 -7.02 -4.66
CA ARG A 678 30.96 -8.37 -4.62
C ARG A 678 30.30 -9.24 -5.69
N GLU A 679 31.09 -9.99 -6.42
CA GLU A 679 30.61 -10.87 -7.50
C GLU A 679 30.45 -12.31 -7.01
N PHE A 680 29.27 -12.88 -7.27
CA PHE A 680 28.91 -14.26 -6.97
C PHE A 680 28.66 -15.01 -8.28
N THR A 681 29.48 -16.02 -8.56
CA THR A 681 29.28 -16.89 -9.72
C THR A 681 28.23 -17.94 -9.39
N VAL A 682 27.25 -18.10 -10.29
CA VAL A 682 26.24 -19.15 -10.18
C VAL A 682 26.88 -20.49 -10.51
N ASP A 683 26.93 -21.39 -9.52
CA ASP A 683 27.43 -22.75 -9.68
C ASP A 683 26.31 -23.77 -9.44
N ASN A 684 26.13 -24.70 -10.36
CA ASN A 684 25.07 -25.71 -10.32
C ASN A 684 23.66 -25.13 -10.04
N GLY A 685 23.38 -23.96 -10.61
CA GLY A 685 22.13 -23.22 -10.47
C GLY A 685 21.96 -22.52 -9.12
N LYS A 686 23.00 -22.43 -8.29
CA LYS A 686 22.94 -21.89 -6.94
C LYS A 686 23.97 -20.80 -6.70
N ILE A 687 23.71 -20.01 -5.66
CA ILE A 687 24.67 -19.10 -5.04
C ILE A 687 24.81 -19.47 -3.58
N THR A 688 26.05 -19.68 -3.14
CA THR A 688 26.39 -19.85 -1.73
C THR A 688 26.89 -18.52 -1.17
N ILE A 689 26.27 -18.06 -0.08
CA ILE A 689 26.61 -16.78 0.56
C ILE A 689 26.56 -16.91 2.08
N ASN A 690 27.47 -16.23 2.77
CA ASN A 690 27.45 -16.10 4.23
C ASN A 690 26.71 -14.81 4.59
N MET A 691 25.56 -14.96 5.24
CA MET A 691 24.72 -13.85 5.68
C MET A 691 25.06 -13.49 7.14
N PRO A 692 25.54 -12.28 7.46
CA PRO A 692 25.75 -11.83 8.84
C PRO A 692 24.48 -11.88 9.70
N ALA A 693 24.63 -11.69 11.01
CA ALA A 693 23.49 -11.53 11.91
C ALA A 693 22.67 -10.28 11.56
N PHE A 694 21.34 -10.40 11.61
CA PHE A 694 20.38 -9.34 11.27
C PHE A 694 20.73 -8.60 9.96
N SER A 695 20.81 -9.36 8.87
CA SER A 695 21.29 -8.86 7.58
C SER A 695 20.33 -9.16 6.44
N SER A 696 20.42 -8.33 5.41
CA SER A 696 19.75 -8.57 4.13
C SER A 696 20.68 -8.21 2.98
N VAL A 697 20.52 -8.88 1.85
CA VAL A 697 21.33 -8.65 0.65
C VAL A 697 20.44 -8.57 -0.58
N ILE A 698 20.80 -7.71 -1.52
CA ILE A 698 20.22 -7.67 -2.86
C ILE A 698 21.32 -8.04 -3.85
N LEU A 699 21.18 -9.20 -4.47
CA LEU A 699 22.04 -9.63 -5.57
C LEU A 699 21.36 -9.29 -6.89
N VAL A 700 22.07 -8.71 -7.85
CA VAL A 700 21.52 -8.29 -9.14
C VAL A 700 22.32 -8.82 -10.32
N ASN A 701 21.65 -9.08 -11.42
CA ASN A 701 22.22 -9.31 -12.74
C ASN A 701 21.43 -8.45 -13.73
N THR A 702 22.07 -7.40 -14.23
CA THR A 702 21.45 -6.34 -15.04
C THR A 702 22.05 -6.25 -16.43
#